data_AF-A0A7Y8Q8X2-F1
#
_entry.id   AF-A0A7Y8Q8X2-F1
#
_cell.length_a   1.000
_cell.length_b   1.000
_cell.length_c   1.000
_cell.angle_alpha   90.00
_cell.angle_beta   90.00
_cell.angle_gamma   90.00
#
_symmetry.space_group_name_H-M   'P 1'
#
loop_
_entity.id
_entity.type
_entity.pdbx_description
1 polymer ?
#
loop_
_entity_poly.entity_id
_entity_poly.type
_entity_poly.pdbx_seq_one_letter_code
_entity_poly.pdbx_strand_id
1 'polypeptide(L)'
;MKRIPINTRYFVLTTLASSILLSQNVYALQELADNDLSSVNAQDGLYIQTEYKQMDFDQLYWQDKVGTPTGENILNATANTVKIRKNDNYLGGSYQLGTNYKIQTGTTINGGNATAGLDFEVESMPSTISVQGFQVCNQTTSNCDPLIGNVAIQTDSPQYIHFQTKNGLFDPNSQSDLRLNLQNINMYFGLTNNTPNYYNQLILKNFNFNFLGKGVMYVDPTKGLMLQTNKVSATANATKSTAPSETYGYIDFARASIPNMDATQSANATYKNSSGIATSSGLNIEMMTKKDAYVDPTNPVYALASGTNETDSAKGLIRVGASGRMVNSYLQIRGINTKSQDQTKNILGYATSADNGDPTTTTRIDGNDTVLGSTGIGVRLRGEFTNDGDAMLGANLGSAGEATTLEIGGAGANTFGFEFSKLSPLMSNSNDRAYFDSGNVYLGLANTRHLLLPNNAVLNSARLGGTGGTLTTGNDYKQQIADTNSIASGLTPNSLVVGIRGGEFQAVSKRGRFTSSAGVSNANAIPATGVGSGLDNKWGLGLPYYNLNSNIAVYSTKYTGSVYNLNNLTNTVTKTNVTNLDRLGLAIGLSVQGRNDDGTKTTSIMVVDADRNYYIGLRNIDMLLRGYGSMGFENGNVNVDLKNLLMVMAAEISAGYLPSYVNPNLTEATGLNAASNIKNSLKSKDDVLFGLKLKMLGDMNFSLVPNNEISNANGNRLSIVGRYKLTDGTIQLSDPIEDSIIGFDRISGLMAFNNAIVVNKDSVGFNYSFDINPASDQSSAEREVNVLRVRDINFYPPVDPPAGWNTSTMGTYNNRAQRLGEMVMTGGRISSEFTLKPRN
;
A
#
# COMPACT_ATOMS: atom_id res chain seq x y z
N MET A 1 -30.64 -56.22 86.76
CA MET A 1 -30.88 -55.18 85.73
C MET A 1 -29.53 -54.73 85.18
N LYS A 2 -29.15 -55.19 83.98
CA LYS A 2 -27.90 -54.77 83.31
C LYS A 2 -28.24 -53.66 82.31
N ARG A 3 -27.73 -52.45 82.54
CA ARG A 3 -27.77 -51.31 81.61
C ARG A 3 -26.81 -51.59 80.45
N ILE A 4 -27.29 -51.43 79.22
CA ILE A 4 -26.49 -51.45 77.99
C ILE A 4 -26.14 -50.00 77.63
N PRO A 5 -24.87 -49.62 77.47
CA PRO A 5 -24.50 -48.30 76.97
C PRO A 5 -24.67 -48.22 75.44
N ILE A 6 -25.33 -47.16 74.96
CA ILE A 6 -25.41 -46.80 73.54
C ILE A 6 -24.27 -45.83 73.25
N ASN A 7 -23.31 -46.24 72.44
CA ASN A 7 -22.30 -45.35 71.86
C ASN A 7 -22.78 -44.88 70.49
N THR A 8 -23.21 -43.62 70.39
CA THR A 8 -23.48 -42.94 69.11
C THR A 8 -22.17 -42.49 68.47
N ARG A 9 -21.91 -42.92 67.23
CA ARG A 9 -20.78 -42.45 66.41
C ARG A 9 -21.27 -41.34 65.49
N TYR A 10 -20.60 -40.18 65.50
CA TYR A 10 -20.81 -39.12 64.53
C TYR A 10 -19.83 -39.29 63.37
N PHE A 11 -20.33 -39.15 62.15
CA PHE A 11 -19.53 -39.12 60.94
C PHE A 11 -19.19 -37.66 60.63
N VAL A 12 -17.93 -37.27 60.86
CA VAL A 12 -17.46 -35.89 60.62
C VAL A 12 -16.70 -35.86 59.30
N LEU A 13 -17.28 -35.25 58.27
CA LEU A 13 -16.59 -34.93 57.02
C LEU A 13 -15.93 -33.55 57.12
N THR A 14 -14.77 -33.40 56.48
CA THR A 14 -14.19 -32.08 56.22
C THR A 14 -15.03 -31.33 55.18
N THR A 15 -15.01 -29.99 55.21
CA THR A 15 -15.68 -29.14 54.20
C THR A 15 -15.26 -29.51 52.78
N LEU A 16 -14.00 -29.89 52.58
CA LEU A 16 -13.48 -30.40 51.31
C LEU A 16 -14.16 -31.72 50.89
N ALA A 17 -14.32 -32.66 51.81
CA ALA A 17 -14.98 -33.93 51.52
C ALA A 17 -16.48 -33.76 51.22
N SER A 18 -17.17 -32.80 51.87
CA SER A 18 -18.56 -32.45 51.52
C SER A 18 -18.66 -31.75 50.17
N SER A 19 -17.64 -30.96 49.80
CA SER A 19 -17.57 -30.27 48.50
C SER A 19 -17.46 -31.25 47.33
N ILE A 20 -16.62 -32.29 47.48
CA ILE A 20 -16.38 -33.33 46.46
C ILE A 20 -17.60 -34.25 46.29
N LEU A 21 -18.36 -34.51 47.36
CA LEU A 21 -19.59 -35.32 47.32
C LEU A 21 -20.78 -34.59 46.66
N LEU A 22 -20.77 -33.24 46.66
CA LEU A 22 -21.82 -32.42 46.05
C LEU A 22 -21.53 -32.03 44.59
N SER A 23 -20.29 -32.19 44.12
CA SER A 23 -19.93 -32.01 42.71
C SER A 23 -20.16 -33.30 41.91
N GLN A 24 -21.43 -33.61 41.60
CA GLN A 24 -21.71 -34.68 40.64
C GLN A 24 -21.44 -34.14 39.24
N ASN A 25 -20.51 -34.79 38.54
CA ASN A 25 -19.88 -34.45 37.25
C ASN A 25 -18.60 -33.60 37.34
N VAL A 26 -17.58 -34.13 38.02
CA VAL A 26 -16.18 -33.80 37.71
C VAL A 26 -15.54 -35.06 37.13
N TYR A 27 -15.35 -35.10 35.81
CA TYR A 27 -14.45 -36.06 35.21
C TYR A 27 -13.03 -35.67 35.63
N ALA A 28 -12.32 -36.61 36.24
CA ALA A 28 -10.93 -36.43 36.62
C ALA A 28 -10.12 -35.99 35.39
N LEU A 29 -9.26 -34.98 35.55
CA LEU A 29 -8.21 -34.63 34.60
C LEU A 29 -7.25 -35.83 34.52
N GLN A 30 -7.55 -36.75 33.60
CA GLN A 30 -6.68 -37.86 33.24
C GLN A 30 -5.69 -37.36 32.18
N GLU A 31 -4.42 -37.70 32.33
CA GLU A 31 -3.42 -37.52 31.29
C GLU A 31 -3.92 -38.25 30.04
N LEU A 32 -4.27 -37.49 29.01
CA LEU A 32 -4.73 -38.05 27.74
C LEU A 32 -3.49 -38.45 26.94
N ALA A 33 -3.16 -39.74 26.94
CA ALA A 33 -2.09 -40.25 26.10
C ALA A 33 -2.46 -40.08 24.61
N ASP A 34 -1.49 -39.90 23.72
CA ASP A 34 -1.73 -39.72 22.26
C ASP A 34 -2.67 -40.79 21.67
N ASN A 35 -2.62 -42.02 22.20
CA ASN A 35 -3.47 -43.12 21.76
C ASN A 35 -4.96 -42.88 22.11
N ASP A 36 -5.24 -42.28 23.27
CA ASP A 36 -6.59 -41.92 23.71
C ASP A 36 -7.09 -40.65 22.98
N LEU A 37 -6.19 -39.72 22.66
CA LEU A 37 -6.47 -38.54 21.81
C LEU A 37 -6.97 -38.95 20.41
N SER A 38 -6.43 -40.05 19.87
CA SER A 38 -6.88 -40.61 18.58
C SER A 38 -8.30 -41.21 18.62
N SER A 39 -8.81 -41.55 19.80
CA SER A 39 -10.15 -42.12 20.00
C SER A 39 -11.25 -41.06 20.19
N VAL A 40 -10.87 -39.79 20.37
CA VAL A 40 -11.81 -38.66 20.46
C VAL A 40 -12.40 -38.39 19.08
N ASN A 41 -13.61 -38.90 18.85
CA ASN A 41 -14.42 -38.50 17.70
C ASN A 41 -15.11 -37.17 18.07
N ALA A 42 -14.62 -36.04 17.55
CA ALA A 42 -15.16 -34.70 17.80
C ALA A 42 -16.58 -34.48 17.19
N GLN A 43 -17.47 -35.47 17.28
CA GLN A 43 -18.81 -35.49 16.71
C GLN A 43 -19.70 -34.37 17.26
N ASP A 44 -19.54 -34.02 18.54
CA ASP A 44 -20.28 -32.94 19.21
C ASP A 44 -19.49 -31.62 19.26
N GLY A 45 -18.35 -31.56 18.56
CA GLY A 45 -17.42 -30.44 18.57
C GLY A 45 -16.27 -30.59 19.57
N LEU A 46 -15.25 -29.78 19.38
CA LEU A 46 -14.00 -29.76 20.12
C LEU A 46 -13.69 -28.32 20.53
N TYR A 47 -13.47 -28.12 21.83
CA TYR A 47 -12.98 -26.86 22.38
C TYR A 47 -11.57 -27.08 22.93
N ILE A 48 -10.59 -26.35 22.41
CA ILE A 48 -9.20 -26.37 22.87
C ILE A 48 -8.87 -24.98 23.40
N GLN A 49 -8.46 -24.90 24.66
CA GLN A 49 -7.92 -23.69 25.25
C GLN A 49 -6.43 -23.90 25.52
N THR A 50 -5.61 -23.01 24.96
CA THR A 50 -4.17 -22.98 25.21
C THR A 50 -3.84 -21.80 26.10
N GLU A 51 -3.12 -22.03 27.18
CA GLU A 51 -2.65 -20.96 28.09
C GLU A 51 -1.15 -21.09 28.31
N TYR A 52 -0.44 -19.97 28.24
CA TYR A 52 1.01 -19.94 28.44
C TYR A 52 1.45 -18.62 29.09
N LYS A 53 2.62 -18.63 29.72
CA LYS A 53 3.21 -17.40 30.26
C LYS A 53 3.97 -16.61 29.19
N GLN A 54 4.73 -17.33 28.37
CA GLN A 54 5.54 -16.81 27.28
C GLN A 54 5.87 -17.95 26.29
N MET A 55 6.26 -17.61 25.06
CA MET A 55 6.92 -18.52 24.14
C MET A 55 8.21 -17.91 23.62
N ASP A 56 9.24 -18.73 23.45
CA ASP A 56 10.55 -18.33 22.95
C ASP A 56 10.99 -19.32 21.86
N PHE A 57 11.28 -18.79 20.67
CA PHE A 57 11.82 -19.56 19.55
C PHE A 57 13.19 -19.00 19.20
N ASP A 58 14.18 -19.87 19.06
CA ASP A 58 15.53 -19.44 18.67
C ASP A 58 15.56 -18.90 17.25
N GLN A 59 14.85 -19.57 16.34
CA GLN A 59 14.80 -19.17 14.94
C GLN A 59 13.54 -19.67 14.23
N LEU A 60 12.99 -18.82 13.36
CA LEU A 60 12.01 -19.17 12.34
C LEU A 60 12.55 -18.76 10.98
N TYR A 61 12.24 -19.49 9.91
CA TYR A 61 12.70 -19.12 8.58
C TYR A 61 11.72 -19.49 7.47
N TRP A 62 11.79 -18.73 6.38
CA TRP A 62 11.18 -19.03 5.10
C TRP A 62 12.29 -19.27 4.07
N GLN A 63 12.17 -20.35 3.31
CA GLN A 63 13.12 -20.77 2.29
C GLN A 63 12.56 -20.63 0.87
N ASP A 64 13.37 -20.07 -0.03
CA ASP A 64 13.13 -20.02 -1.48
C ASP A 64 14.32 -20.58 -2.28
N LYS A 65 14.04 -21.21 -3.43
CA LYS A 65 14.99 -21.51 -4.52
C LYS A 65 14.96 -20.39 -5.54
N VAL A 66 15.98 -19.54 -5.49
CA VAL A 66 16.10 -18.32 -6.31
C VAL A 66 17.14 -18.51 -7.40
N GLY A 67 16.96 -17.82 -8.53
CA GLY A 67 18.03 -17.75 -9.54
C GLY A 67 19.12 -16.78 -9.10
N THR A 68 20.36 -17.18 -9.32
CA THR A 68 21.55 -16.37 -9.06
C THR A 68 22.41 -16.32 -10.32
N PRO A 69 23.40 -15.41 -10.41
CA PRO A 69 24.29 -15.35 -11.57
C PRO A 69 25.05 -16.66 -11.85
N THR A 70 25.18 -17.55 -10.86
CA THR A 70 25.87 -18.85 -11.00
C THR A 70 24.93 -20.04 -11.19
N GLY A 71 23.61 -19.82 -11.15
CA GLY A 71 22.58 -20.86 -11.21
C GLY A 71 21.55 -20.72 -10.08
N GLU A 72 20.71 -21.73 -9.90
CA GLU A 72 19.67 -21.72 -8.86
C GLU A 72 20.26 -22.10 -7.49
N ASN A 73 19.95 -21.33 -6.45
CA ASN A 73 20.42 -21.54 -5.07
C ASN A 73 19.29 -21.35 -4.05
N ILE A 74 19.51 -21.84 -2.84
CA ILE A 74 18.58 -21.69 -1.71
C ILE A 74 18.90 -20.41 -0.92
N LEU A 75 17.90 -19.56 -0.71
CA LEU A 75 17.95 -18.46 0.24
C LEU A 75 16.95 -18.68 1.39
N ASN A 76 17.34 -18.27 2.59
CA ASN A 76 16.49 -18.31 3.77
C ASN A 76 16.31 -16.89 4.33
N ALA A 77 15.08 -16.41 4.44
CA ALA A 77 14.74 -15.27 5.29
C ALA A 77 14.54 -15.77 6.72
N THR A 78 15.37 -15.32 7.65
CA THR A 78 15.44 -15.84 9.03
C THR A 78 15.06 -14.76 10.04
N ALA A 79 14.19 -15.12 10.97
CA ALA A 79 13.81 -14.35 12.14
C ALA A 79 14.48 -14.99 13.37
N ASN A 80 15.44 -14.29 13.96
CA ASN A 80 16.22 -14.76 15.09
C ASN A 80 15.62 -14.27 16.41
N THR A 81 15.57 -15.16 17.40
CA THR A 81 15.10 -14.90 18.76
C THR A 81 13.70 -14.29 18.76
N VAL A 82 12.71 -15.10 18.40
CA VAL A 82 11.30 -14.72 18.42
C VAL A 82 10.73 -14.94 19.82
N LYS A 83 10.17 -13.89 20.41
CA LYS A 83 9.59 -13.89 21.74
C LYS A 83 8.12 -13.51 21.68
N ILE A 84 7.26 -14.26 22.35
CA ILE A 84 5.83 -13.94 22.54
C ILE A 84 5.61 -13.60 24.01
N ARG A 85 5.07 -12.41 24.27
CA ARG A 85 4.83 -11.83 25.61
C ARG A 85 3.45 -11.21 25.69
N LYS A 86 3.01 -10.88 26.92
CA LYS A 86 1.81 -10.08 27.14
C LYS A 86 1.99 -8.67 26.57
N ASN A 87 0.88 -8.09 26.15
CA ASN A 87 0.77 -6.66 25.94
C ASN A 87 0.25 -6.06 27.25
N ASP A 88 1.14 -5.49 28.05
CA ASP A 88 0.79 -4.95 29.37
C ASP A 88 -0.17 -3.74 29.29
N ASN A 89 -0.30 -3.10 28.12
CA ASN A 89 -1.29 -2.05 27.90
C ASN A 89 -2.72 -2.60 27.81
N TYR A 90 -2.90 -3.88 27.49
CA TYR A 90 -4.21 -4.52 27.44
C TYR A 90 -4.63 -4.99 28.85
N LEU A 91 -5.75 -4.45 29.35
CA LEU A 91 -6.28 -4.72 30.70
C LEU A 91 -5.23 -4.58 31.82
N GLY A 92 -4.25 -3.69 31.66
CA GLY A 92 -3.15 -3.51 32.60
C GLY A 92 -2.34 -4.80 32.85
N GLY A 93 -2.22 -5.68 31.85
CA GLY A 93 -1.54 -6.97 31.95
C GLY A 93 -2.31 -8.05 32.73
N SER A 94 -3.54 -7.74 33.19
CA SER A 94 -4.37 -8.61 34.03
C SER A 94 -5.18 -9.62 33.20
N TYR A 95 -4.48 -10.44 32.41
CA TYR A 95 -5.05 -11.53 31.61
C TYR A 95 -4.00 -12.63 31.38
N GLN A 96 -4.38 -13.81 30.89
CA GLN A 96 -3.44 -14.87 30.50
C GLN A 96 -3.22 -14.87 28.99
N LEU A 97 -1.99 -15.13 28.54
CA LEU A 97 -1.77 -15.38 27.11
C LEU A 97 -2.37 -16.72 26.77
N GLY A 98 -2.96 -16.79 25.59
CA GLY A 98 -3.61 -17.99 25.15
C GLY A 98 -4.36 -17.82 23.87
N THR A 99 -4.78 -18.94 23.30
CA THR A 99 -5.67 -18.99 22.15
C THR A 99 -6.75 -20.04 22.41
N ASN A 100 -7.98 -19.67 22.11
CA ASN A 100 -9.16 -20.53 22.17
C ASN A 100 -9.49 -21.00 20.76
N TYR A 101 -9.75 -22.29 20.61
CA TYR A 101 -10.17 -22.91 19.36
C TYR A 101 -11.50 -23.62 19.60
N LYS A 102 -12.53 -23.30 18.80
CA LYS A 102 -13.76 -24.10 18.72
C LYS A 102 -13.82 -24.71 17.33
N ILE A 103 -14.01 -26.02 17.28
CA ILE A 103 -14.14 -26.77 16.05
C ILE A 103 -15.42 -27.56 16.16
N GLN A 104 -16.41 -27.29 15.31
CA GLN A 104 -17.60 -28.12 15.21
C GLN A 104 -17.64 -28.70 13.81
N THR A 105 -17.77 -30.02 13.74
CA THR A 105 -17.93 -30.74 12.48
C THR A 105 -19.30 -31.41 12.54
N GLY A 106 -20.14 -31.14 11.55
CA GLY A 106 -21.52 -31.60 11.59
C GLY A 106 -22.10 -31.77 10.20
N THR A 107 -23.11 -32.63 10.09
CA THR A 107 -23.88 -32.80 8.88
C THR A 107 -24.91 -31.68 8.77
N THR A 108 -24.73 -30.80 7.79
CA THR A 108 -25.77 -29.85 7.40
C THR A 108 -26.64 -30.48 6.33
N ILE A 109 -27.95 -30.21 6.35
CA ILE A 109 -28.84 -30.62 5.26
C ILE A 109 -28.85 -29.48 4.25
N ASN A 110 -28.25 -29.69 3.08
CA ASN A 110 -28.23 -28.73 1.99
C ASN A 110 -29.02 -29.31 0.80
N GLY A 111 -30.16 -28.69 0.45
CA GLY A 111 -31.01 -29.15 -0.64
C GLY A 111 -31.57 -30.58 -0.47
N GLY A 112 -31.73 -31.05 0.76
CA GLY A 112 -32.18 -32.41 1.09
C GLY A 112 -31.07 -33.46 1.20
N ASN A 113 -29.81 -33.11 0.90
CA ASN A 113 -28.66 -33.99 1.05
C ASN A 113 -27.88 -33.64 2.32
N ALA A 114 -27.47 -34.67 3.07
CA ALA A 114 -26.62 -34.51 4.23
C ALA A 114 -25.16 -34.28 3.78
N THR A 115 -24.62 -33.09 4.00
CA THR A 115 -23.25 -32.70 3.66
C THR A 115 -22.46 -32.38 4.92
N ALA A 116 -21.20 -32.81 4.98
CA ALA A 116 -20.32 -32.45 6.09
C ALA A 116 -19.86 -30.99 5.95
N GLY A 117 -20.06 -30.17 6.97
CA GLY A 117 -19.55 -28.81 7.07
C GLY A 117 -18.52 -28.67 8.19
N LEU A 118 -17.77 -27.57 8.17
CA LEU A 118 -16.85 -27.18 9.23
C LEU A 118 -17.30 -25.83 9.79
N ASP A 119 -17.39 -25.71 11.11
CA ASP A 119 -17.50 -24.45 11.82
C ASP A 119 -16.25 -24.30 12.71
N PHE A 120 -15.42 -23.33 12.40
CA PHE A 120 -14.12 -23.13 13.02
C PHE A 120 -13.97 -21.72 13.54
N GLU A 121 -13.75 -21.59 14.85
CA GLU A 121 -13.50 -20.32 15.53
C GLU A 121 -12.13 -20.34 16.21
N VAL A 122 -11.38 -19.25 16.05
CA VAL A 122 -10.12 -18.97 16.75
C VAL A 122 -10.22 -17.61 17.39
N GLU A 123 -9.96 -17.54 18.68
CA GLU A 123 -9.80 -16.29 19.42
C GLU A 123 -8.43 -16.27 20.08
N SER A 124 -7.57 -15.34 19.69
CA SER A 124 -6.23 -15.18 20.27
C SER A 124 -6.20 -13.94 21.15
N MET A 125 -5.74 -14.13 22.40
CA MET A 125 -5.61 -13.04 23.36
C MET A 125 -4.50 -12.08 22.94
N PRO A 126 -4.61 -10.78 23.29
CA PRO A 126 -3.60 -9.78 22.96
C PRO A 126 -2.18 -10.21 23.32
N SER A 127 -1.23 -10.02 22.42
CA SER A 127 0.19 -10.34 22.68
C SER A 127 1.13 -9.38 21.96
N THR A 128 2.39 -9.42 22.38
CA THR A 128 3.52 -8.81 21.70
C THR A 128 4.43 -9.93 21.20
N ILE A 129 4.54 -10.06 19.88
CA ILE A 129 5.49 -10.95 19.20
C ILE A 129 6.65 -10.08 18.74
N SER A 130 7.87 -10.35 19.21
CA SER A 130 9.05 -9.57 18.86
C SER A 130 10.15 -10.47 18.29
N VAL A 131 10.83 -9.98 17.26
CA VAL A 131 11.98 -10.61 16.60
C VAL A 131 13.18 -9.71 16.83
N GLN A 132 14.22 -10.22 17.49
CA GLN A 132 15.41 -9.44 17.80
C GLN A 132 16.19 -9.04 16.55
N GLY A 133 16.25 -9.93 15.54
CA GLY A 133 16.94 -9.65 14.30
C GLY A 133 16.37 -10.44 13.12
N PHE A 134 16.11 -9.74 12.02
CA PHE A 134 15.75 -10.32 10.74
C PHE A 134 16.93 -10.27 9.76
N GLN A 135 17.21 -11.33 9.01
CA GLN A 135 18.31 -11.38 8.02
C GLN A 135 18.02 -12.38 6.90
N VAL A 136 18.69 -12.24 5.76
CA VAL A 136 18.62 -13.20 4.64
C VAL A 136 19.97 -13.93 4.51
N CYS A 137 19.92 -15.27 4.37
CA CYS A 137 21.10 -16.14 4.37
C CYS A 137 21.16 -17.03 3.12
N ASN A 138 22.36 -17.35 2.66
CA ASN A 138 22.60 -18.25 1.53
C ASN A 138 22.82 -19.70 2.03
N GLN A 139 21.92 -20.62 1.67
CA GLN A 139 21.89 -22.06 1.98
C GLN A 139 21.82 -22.42 3.49
N THR A 140 22.76 -21.94 4.33
CA THR A 140 22.85 -22.19 5.78
C THR A 140 23.09 -20.90 6.58
N THR A 141 22.80 -20.92 7.89
CA THR A 141 22.89 -19.75 8.81
C THR A 141 24.30 -19.23 9.06
N SER A 142 25.33 -19.89 8.54
CA SER A 142 26.74 -19.49 8.65
C SER A 142 27.16 -18.42 7.64
N ASN A 143 26.39 -18.20 6.57
CA ASN A 143 26.65 -17.22 5.51
C ASN A 143 25.44 -16.28 5.34
N CYS A 144 25.24 -15.38 6.30
CA CYS A 144 24.13 -14.42 6.33
C CYS A 144 24.62 -12.99 6.06
N ASP A 145 23.75 -12.20 5.43
CA ASP A 145 23.92 -10.74 5.39
C ASP A 145 23.76 -10.16 6.81
N PRO A 146 24.23 -8.92 7.07
CA PRO A 146 23.96 -8.23 8.32
C PRO A 146 22.46 -8.17 8.64
N LEU A 147 22.12 -8.03 9.93
CA LEU A 147 20.73 -7.85 10.36
C LEU A 147 20.12 -6.64 9.64
N ILE A 148 18.88 -6.82 9.19
CA ILE A 148 18.06 -5.78 8.57
C ILE A 148 17.49 -4.84 9.63
N GLY A 149 17.13 -5.36 10.81
CA GLY A 149 16.52 -4.62 11.91
C GLY A 149 15.75 -5.54 12.87
N ASN A 150 15.14 -4.94 13.90
CA ASN A 150 14.18 -5.65 14.76
C ASN A 150 12.74 -5.44 14.26
N VAL A 151 11.88 -6.41 14.52
CA VAL A 151 10.46 -6.38 14.12
C VAL A 151 9.61 -6.76 15.32
N ALA A 152 8.47 -6.11 15.51
CA ALA A 152 7.46 -6.60 16.43
C ALA A 152 6.04 -6.43 15.90
N ILE A 153 5.16 -7.31 16.35
CA ILE A 153 3.72 -7.27 16.12
C ILE A 153 3.07 -7.26 17.50
N GLN A 154 2.30 -6.24 17.81
CA GLN A 154 1.58 -6.08 19.06
C GLN A 154 0.10 -5.90 18.75
N THR A 155 -0.76 -6.66 19.41
CA THR A 155 -2.21 -6.54 19.25
C THR A 155 -2.80 -5.87 20.48
N ASP A 156 -3.65 -4.86 20.31
CA ASP A 156 -4.29 -4.13 21.42
C ASP A 156 -5.72 -4.61 21.75
N SER A 157 -6.23 -5.55 20.96
CA SER A 157 -7.53 -6.22 21.18
C SER A 157 -7.44 -7.71 20.81
N PRO A 158 -8.33 -8.57 21.34
CA PRO A 158 -8.40 -9.96 20.91
C PRO A 158 -8.57 -10.06 19.39
N GLN A 159 -7.87 -11.03 18.79
CA GLN A 159 -7.98 -11.31 17.36
C GLN A 159 -8.93 -12.49 17.16
N TYR A 160 -9.87 -12.38 16.22
CA TYR A 160 -10.91 -13.38 16.06
C TYR A 160 -11.05 -13.80 14.59
N ILE A 161 -11.07 -15.11 14.35
CA ILE A 161 -11.32 -15.73 13.05
C ILE A 161 -12.48 -16.70 13.23
N HIS A 162 -13.51 -16.57 12.41
CA HIS A 162 -14.60 -17.55 12.34
C HIS A 162 -14.87 -17.92 10.89
N PHE A 163 -14.78 -19.21 10.59
CA PHE A 163 -14.92 -19.74 9.25
C PHE A 163 -15.90 -20.90 9.26
N GLN A 164 -16.99 -20.76 8.51
CA GLN A 164 -18.06 -21.74 8.47
C GLN A 164 -18.34 -22.18 7.03
N THR A 165 -18.37 -23.50 6.80
CA THR A 165 -18.67 -24.11 5.51
C THR A 165 -19.85 -25.07 5.62
N LYS A 166 -20.62 -25.20 4.53
CA LYS A 166 -21.77 -26.11 4.47
C LYS A 166 -21.47 -27.43 3.75
N ASN A 167 -20.47 -27.45 2.86
CA ASN A 167 -20.15 -28.64 2.08
C ASN A 167 -18.64 -28.74 1.87
N GLY A 168 -17.95 -29.47 2.75
CA GLY A 168 -16.50 -29.60 2.73
C GLY A 168 -15.76 -28.28 2.95
N LEU A 169 -14.42 -28.34 2.86
CA LEU A 169 -13.55 -27.18 3.06
C LEU A 169 -13.36 -26.36 1.77
N PHE A 170 -13.35 -27.01 0.61
CA PHE A 170 -12.93 -26.44 -0.67
C PHE A 170 -13.97 -26.54 -1.79
N ASP A 171 -15.26 -26.45 -1.46
CA ASP A 171 -16.32 -26.52 -2.48
C ASP A 171 -16.49 -25.19 -3.22
N PRO A 172 -16.26 -25.15 -4.55
CA PRO A 172 -16.37 -23.93 -5.35
C PRO A 172 -17.81 -23.40 -5.52
N ASN A 173 -18.81 -24.18 -5.12
CA ASN A 173 -20.24 -23.94 -5.36
C ASN A 173 -21.11 -24.00 -4.09
N SER A 174 -20.49 -24.09 -2.91
CA SER A 174 -21.18 -24.01 -1.61
C SER A 174 -20.71 -22.76 -0.88
N GLN A 175 -21.65 -21.85 -0.58
CA GLN A 175 -21.30 -20.59 0.07
C GLN A 175 -20.92 -20.82 1.53
N SER A 176 -19.78 -20.25 1.91
CA SER A 176 -19.15 -20.24 3.20
C SER A 176 -19.11 -18.83 3.77
N ASP A 177 -18.99 -18.76 5.09
CA ASP A 177 -18.91 -17.53 5.85
C ASP A 177 -17.50 -17.39 6.43
N LEU A 178 -16.89 -16.22 6.26
CA LEU A 178 -15.59 -15.90 6.83
C LEU A 178 -15.69 -14.57 7.57
N ARG A 179 -15.48 -14.59 8.87
CA ARG A 179 -15.31 -13.38 9.67
C ARG A 179 -13.86 -13.29 10.10
N LEU A 180 -13.14 -12.29 9.59
CA LEU A 180 -11.80 -11.95 10.02
C LEU A 180 -11.87 -10.64 10.81
N ASN A 181 -11.67 -10.71 12.13
CA ASN A 181 -11.53 -9.54 12.98
C ASN A 181 -10.04 -9.36 13.34
N LEU A 182 -9.23 -9.06 12.32
CA LEU A 182 -7.85 -8.64 12.55
C LEU A 182 -7.86 -7.13 12.79
N GLN A 183 -7.80 -6.71 14.05
CA GLN A 183 -8.06 -5.32 14.45
C GLN A 183 -6.95 -4.83 15.39
N ASN A 184 -6.63 -3.54 15.28
CA ASN A 184 -5.76 -2.84 16.22
C ASN A 184 -4.38 -3.51 16.36
N ILE A 185 -3.80 -3.92 15.23
CA ILE A 185 -2.48 -4.53 15.17
C ILE A 185 -1.44 -3.43 14.96
N ASN A 186 -0.52 -3.27 15.89
CA ASN A 186 0.63 -2.40 15.77
C ASN A 186 1.84 -3.21 15.30
N MET A 187 2.46 -2.84 14.18
CA MET A 187 3.70 -3.44 13.70
C MET A 187 4.83 -2.42 13.82
N TYR A 188 5.93 -2.82 14.44
CA TYR A 188 7.10 -1.99 14.65
C TYR A 188 8.25 -2.54 13.81
N PHE A 189 8.92 -1.67 13.08
CA PHE A 189 10.13 -1.98 12.33
C PHE A 189 11.22 -1.00 12.77
N GLY A 190 12.27 -1.50 13.42
CA GLY A 190 13.31 -0.67 13.99
C GLY A 190 14.69 -0.90 13.37
N LEU A 191 15.39 0.21 13.15
CA LEU A 191 16.78 0.27 12.69
C LEU A 191 17.64 0.80 13.83
N THR A 192 18.80 0.19 14.09
CA THR A 192 19.62 0.58 15.25
C THR A 192 20.14 2.01 15.11
N ASN A 193 20.18 2.76 16.22
CA ASN A 193 20.71 4.13 16.25
C ASN A 193 22.16 4.21 16.75
N ASN A 194 22.99 3.20 16.48
CA ASN A 194 24.35 3.00 17.02
C ASN A 194 24.49 2.98 18.55
N THR A 195 23.37 3.11 19.27
CA THR A 195 23.30 2.99 20.73
C THR A 195 22.62 1.65 21.05
N PRO A 196 23.22 0.79 21.90
CA PRO A 196 22.65 -0.52 22.21
C PRO A 196 21.20 -0.42 22.68
N ASN A 197 20.33 -1.25 22.11
CA ASN A 197 18.88 -1.33 22.42
C ASN A 197 18.04 -0.11 22.02
N TYR A 198 18.62 0.90 21.36
CA TYR A 198 17.86 2.04 20.82
C TYR A 198 17.69 1.94 19.31
N TYR A 199 16.45 2.16 18.88
CA TYR A 199 16.01 1.99 17.51
C TYR A 199 15.27 3.22 17.02
N ASN A 200 15.50 3.60 15.77
CA ASN A 200 14.59 4.47 15.04
C ASN A 200 13.55 3.60 14.36
N GLN A 201 12.27 3.84 14.63
CA GLN A 201 11.17 2.97 14.26
C GLN A 201 10.24 3.59 13.22
N LEU A 202 9.84 2.77 12.25
CA LEU A 202 8.61 2.92 11.49
C LEU A 202 7.55 2.03 12.15
N ILE A 203 6.36 2.58 12.33
CA ILE A 203 5.27 1.93 13.05
C ILE A 203 4.04 1.93 12.14
N LEU A 204 3.52 0.75 11.82
CA LEU A 204 2.19 0.60 11.29
C LEU A 204 1.25 0.46 12.48
N LYS A 205 0.59 1.55 12.87
CA LYS A 205 -0.33 1.58 14.01
C LYS A 205 -1.73 1.15 13.60
N ASN A 206 -2.47 0.51 14.50
CA ASN A 206 -3.88 0.19 14.32
C ASN A 206 -4.19 -0.44 12.95
N PHE A 207 -3.34 -1.33 12.46
CA PHE A 207 -3.62 -2.07 11.25
C PHE A 207 -4.89 -2.88 11.46
N ASN A 208 -5.84 -2.69 10.54
CA ASN A 208 -7.07 -3.44 10.50
C ASN A 208 -7.18 -4.16 9.16
N PHE A 209 -7.52 -5.43 9.23
CA PHE A 209 -8.10 -6.19 8.14
C PHE A 209 -9.35 -6.89 8.69
N ASN A 210 -10.34 -6.05 8.96
CA ASN A 210 -11.57 -6.42 9.65
C ASN A 210 -12.72 -6.53 8.65
N PHE A 211 -13.11 -7.75 8.32
CA PHE A 211 -14.22 -7.97 7.41
C PHE A 211 -15.07 -9.20 7.71
N LEU A 212 -16.32 -9.11 7.27
CA LEU A 212 -17.23 -10.23 7.12
C LEU A 212 -17.36 -10.57 5.63
N GLY A 213 -17.10 -11.81 5.26
CA GLY A 213 -17.18 -12.32 3.90
C GLY A 213 -18.24 -13.41 3.78
N LYS A 214 -19.03 -13.33 2.70
CA LYS A 214 -19.89 -14.40 2.19
C LYS A 214 -19.32 -14.80 0.83
N GLY A 215 -18.91 -16.04 0.65
CA GLY A 215 -18.21 -16.44 -0.57
C GLY A 215 -17.92 -17.93 -0.67
N VAL A 216 -16.97 -18.32 -1.50
CA VAL A 216 -16.48 -19.70 -1.65
C VAL A 216 -14.96 -19.73 -1.52
N MET A 217 -14.45 -20.84 -1.02
CA MET A 217 -13.01 -21.14 -0.95
C MET A 217 -12.77 -22.44 -1.70
N TYR A 218 -11.80 -22.49 -2.61
CA TYR A 218 -11.50 -23.69 -3.38
C TYR A 218 -10.05 -23.68 -3.91
N VAL A 219 -9.58 -24.83 -4.37
CA VAL A 219 -8.27 -24.98 -5.02
C VAL A 219 -8.47 -25.16 -6.51
N ASP A 220 -7.82 -24.30 -7.31
CA ASP A 220 -7.81 -24.35 -8.77
C ASP A 220 -6.42 -24.81 -9.25
N PRO A 221 -6.32 -25.74 -10.21
CA PRO A 221 -5.03 -26.23 -10.70
C PRO A 221 -4.10 -25.15 -11.29
N THR A 222 -4.66 -24.07 -11.82
CA THR A 222 -3.90 -22.97 -12.44
C THR A 222 -3.84 -21.75 -11.53
N LYS A 223 -4.96 -21.45 -10.86
CA LYS A 223 -5.07 -20.24 -10.04
C LYS A 223 -4.59 -20.44 -8.61
N GLY A 224 -4.38 -21.67 -8.15
CA GLY A 224 -4.00 -21.98 -6.77
C GLY A 224 -5.19 -21.87 -5.82
N LEU A 225 -4.94 -21.43 -4.60
CA LEU A 225 -5.99 -21.19 -3.62
C LEU A 225 -6.79 -19.93 -3.99
N MET A 226 -8.11 -20.09 -4.08
CA MET A 226 -9.05 -19.03 -4.41
C MET A 226 -10.02 -18.81 -3.25
N LEU A 227 -10.17 -17.57 -2.82
CA LEU A 227 -11.28 -17.08 -2.01
C LEU A 227 -12.03 -16.06 -2.86
N GLN A 228 -13.32 -16.24 -3.10
CA GLN A 228 -14.09 -15.29 -3.92
C GLN A 228 -15.52 -15.15 -3.44
N THR A 229 -16.16 -14.00 -3.71
CA THR A 229 -17.51 -13.71 -3.19
C THR A 229 -18.62 -14.47 -3.92
N ASN A 230 -18.44 -14.77 -5.20
CA ASN A 230 -19.47 -15.45 -6.01
C ASN A 230 -19.14 -16.94 -6.15
N LYS A 231 -20.17 -17.80 -6.26
CA LYS A 231 -19.95 -19.21 -6.62
C LYS A 231 -19.27 -19.31 -8.00
N VAL A 232 -18.46 -20.35 -8.21
CA VAL A 232 -17.82 -20.59 -9.52
C VAL A 232 -18.87 -20.89 -10.59
N SER A 233 -20.00 -21.50 -10.22
CA SER A 233 -21.14 -21.76 -11.10
C SER A 233 -21.96 -20.53 -11.48
N ALA A 234 -21.66 -19.34 -10.92
CA ALA A 234 -22.33 -18.11 -11.34
C ALA A 234 -22.02 -17.83 -12.82
N THR A 235 -23.07 -17.64 -13.62
CA THR A 235 -22.93 -17.42 -15.07
C THR A 235 -22.43 -16.01 -15.42
N ALA A 236 -22.48 -15.07 -14.48
CA ALA A 236 -22.01 -13.70 -14.63
C ALA A 236 -21.64 -13.10 -13.26
N ASN A 237 -20.99 -11.94 -13.28
CA ASN A 237 -20.76 -11.12 -12.09
C ASN A 237 -22.08 -10.50 -11.58
N ALA A 238 -22.16 -10.22 -10.29
CA ALA A 238 -23.30 -9.52 -9.70
C ALA A 238 -23.37 -8.09 -10.29
N THR A 239 -24.53 -7.67 -10.78
CA THR A 239 -24.78 -6.33 -11.30
C THR A 239 -25.27 -5.39 -10.20
N LYS A 240 -25.44 -4.08 -10.47
CA LYS A 240 -26.01 -3.11 -9.51
C LYS A 240 -27.45 -3.41 -9.07
N SER A 241 -28.18 -4.19 -9.86
CA SER A 241 -29.56 -4.63 -9.54
C SER A 241 -29.61 -6.02 -8.91
N THR A 242 -28.48 -6.72 -8.80
CA THR A 242 -28.40 -8.03 -8.16
C THR A 242 -28.41 -7.84 -6.64
N ALA A 243 -29.25 -8.60 -5.92
CA ALA A 243 -29.25 -8.63 -4.47
C ALA A 243 -28.39 -9.79 -3.94
N PRO A 244 -27.89 -9.72 -2.68
CA PRO A 244 -27.15 -10.81 -2.07
C PRO A 244 -27.97 -12.10 -2.04
N SER A 245 -27.32 -13.21 -2.33
CA SER A 245 -27.94 -14.54 -2.35
C SER A 245 -26.90 -15.62 -2.08
N GLU A 246 -27.30 -16.89 -2.07
CA GLU A 246 -26.34 -17.98 -1.97
C GLU A 246 -25.36 -18.02 -3.17
N THR A 247 -25.74 -17.49 -4.34
CA THR A 247 -24.87 -17.44 -5.52
C THR A 247 -23.94 -16.23 -5.52
N TYR A 248 -24.45 -15.08 -5.06
CA TYR A 248 -23.77 -13.78 -5.09
C TYR A 248 -23.50 -13.30 -3.66
N GLY A 249 -22.27 -13.47 -3.20
CA GLY A 249 -21.81 -13.00 -1.90
C GLY A 249 -21.14 -11.62 -1.95
N TYR A 250 -20.48 -11.25 -0.86
CA TYR A 250 -19.90 -9.93 -0.64
C TYR A 250 -18.84 -9.96 0.47
N ILE A 251 -18.08 -8.88 0.61
CA ILE A 251 -17.19 -8.60 1.73
C ILE A 251 -17.59 -7.26 2.35
N ASP A 252 -17.75 -7.19 3.66
CA ASP A 252 -18.02 -5.95 4.41
C ASP A 252 -16.80 -5.57 5.25
N PHE A 253 -16.13 -4.48 4.89
CA PHE A 253 -15.10 -3.88 5.73
C PHE A 253 -15.73 -3.06 6.84
N ALA A 254 -15.91 -3.68 8.00
CA ALA A 254 -16.52 -3.06 9.17
C ALA A 254 -15.49 -2.19 9.91
N ARG A 255 -15.89 -0.97 10.28
CA ARG A 255 -15.03 -0.06 11.06
C ARG A 255 -14.70 -0.68 12.43
N ALA A 256 -13.47 -0.51 12.91
CA ALA A 256 -13.02 -1.03 14.20
C ALA A 256 -12.93 0.10 15.23
N SER A 257 -13.31 -0.16 16.47
CA SER A 257 -13.17 0.83 17.55
C SER A 257 -11.71 0.97 17.93
N ILE A 258 -11.24 2.21 18.08
CA ILE A 258 -9.84 2.46 18.49
C ILE A 258 -9.71 2.10 19.97
N PRO A 259 -8.73 1.27 20.36
CA PRO A 259 -8.58 0.79 21.73
C PRO A 259 -8.17 1.95 22.65
N ASN A 260 -8.49 1.80 23.95
CA ASN A 260 -8.09 2.74 25.00
C ASN A 260 -8.57 4.19 24.79
N MET A 261 -9.65 4.39 24.03
CA MET A 261 -10.34 5.68 23.89
C MET A 261 -11.67 5.68 24.62
N ASP A 262 -12.05 6.84 25.15
CA ASP A 262 -13.39 7.10 25.70
C ASP A 262 -14.24 8.04 24.82
N ALA A 263 -15.50 8.24 25.19
CA ALA A 263 -16.44 9.09 24.46
C ALA A 263 -16.05 10.58 24.49
N THR A 264 -15.32 11.02 25.53
CA THR A 264 -14.86 12.41 25.68
C THR A 264 -13.73 12.70 24.70
N GLN A 265 -12.71 11.84 24.64
CA GLN A 265 -11.60 11.91 23.70
C GLN A 265 -12.07 11.77 22.25
N SER A 266 -13.19 11.07 22.04
CA SER A 266 -13.78 10.81 20.74
C SER A 266 -14.82 11.83 20.29
N ALA A 267 -15.21 12.78 21.15
CA ALA A 267 -16.40 13.63 20.94
C ALA A 267 -16.45 14.28 19.54
N ASN A 268 -15.31 14.78 19.07
CA ASN A 268 -15.16 15.52 17.81
C ASN A 268 -14.65 14.67 16.64
N ALA A 269 -14.55 13.35 16.78
CA ALA A 269 -14.23 12.46 15.68
C ALA A 269 -15.43 12.33 14.72
N THR A 270 -15.17 12.29 13.41
CA THR A 270 -16.23 12.13 12.39
C THR A 270 -16.89 10.75 12.46
N TYR A 271 -16.11 9.68 12.67
CA TYR A 271 -16.63 8.31 12.77
C TYR A 271 -16.54 7.81 14.20
N LYS A 272 -17.68 7.36 14.72
CA LYS A 272 -17.83 6.82 16.07
C LYS A 272 -18.73 5.59 16.03
N ASN A 273 -18.51 4.67 16.95
CA ASN A 273 -19.44 3.56 17.20
C ASN A 273 -20.67 4.04 18.00
N SER A 274 -21.60 3.13 18.27
CA SER A 274 -22.82 3.41 19.05
C SER A 274 -22.55 3.88 20.49
N SER A 275 -21.40 3.53 21.06
CA SER A 275 -20.93 3.97 22.38
C SER A 275 -20.22 5.33 22.34
N GLY A 276 -20.16 5.99 21.17
CA GLY A 276 -19.50 7.28 21.01
C GLY A 276 -17.98 7.22 20.89
N ILE A 277 -17.38 6.03 20.77
CA ILE A 277 -15.92 5.84 20.66
C ILE A 277 -15.50 5.98 19.20
N ALA A 278 -14.41 6.70 18.94
CA ALA A 278 -13.87 6.88 17.60
C ALA A 278 -13.50 5.54 16.95
N THR A 279 -13.72 5.45 15.64
CA THR A 279 -13.43 4.22 14.87
C THR A 279 -12.45 4.47 13.75
N SER A 280 -11.55 3.51 13.51
CA SER A 280 -10.74 3.41 12.31
C SER A 280 -11.43 2.56 11.25
N SER A 281 -10.98 2.70 9.99
CA SER A 281 -11.54 2.00 8.83
C SER A 281 -11.37 0.48 8.97
N GLY A 282 -12.24 -0.32 8.32
CA GLY A 282 -12.16 -1.78 8.39
C GLY A 282 -10.91 -2.37 7.74
N LEU A 283 -10.49 -1.81 6.61
CA LEU A 283 -9.10 -1.90 6.15
C LEU A 283 -8.41 -0.60 6.55
N ASN A 284 -7.37 -0.66 7.38
CA ASN A 284 -6.66 0.53 7.86
C ASN A 284 -5.15 0.34 7.81
N ILE A 285 -4.45 1.31 7.23
CA ILE A 285 -2.99 1.39 7.20
C ILE A 285 -2.62 2.78 7.72
N GLU A 286 -2.03 2.85 8.90
CA GLU A 286 -1.64 4.11 9.55
C GLU A 286 -0.15 4.06 9.89
N MET A 287 0.64 4.88 9.21
CA MET A 287 2.10 4.94 9.38
C MET A 287 2.50 6.06 10.34
N MET A 288 3.37 5.73 11.28
CA MET A 288 3.98 6.64 12.24
C MET A 288 5.47 6.38 12.34
N THR A 289 6.22 7.32 12.87
CA THR A 289 7.65 7.18 13.15
C THR A 289 7.92 7.48 14.61
N LYS A 290 8.93 6.82 15.19
CA LYS A 290 9.41 7.10 16.55
C LYS A 290 10.93 7.05 16.56
N LYS A 291 11.56 8.10 17.08
CA LYS A 291 13.01 8.15 17.25
C LYS A 291 13.41 7.64 18.63
N ASP A 292 14.64 7.13 18.72
CA ASP A 292 15.26 6.75 20.01
C ASP A 292 14.40 5.80 20.85
N ALA A 293 13.71 4.86 20.20
CA ALA A 293 12.89 3.87 20.87
C ALA A 293 13.75 2.80 21.55
N TYR A 294 13.64 2.68 22.85
CA TYR A 294 14.31 1.70 23.67
C TYR A 294 13.55 0.36 23.68
N VAL A 295 14.24 -0.73 23.34
CA VAL A 295 13.68 -2.09 23.36
C VAL A 295 14.58 -2.98 24.24
N ASP A 296 14.06 -3.38 25.40
CA ASP A 296 14.77 -4.28 26.31
C ASP A 296 15.01 -5.66 25.65
N PRO A 297 16.25 -6.18 25.64
CA PRO A 297 16.57 -7.44 24.96
C PRO A 297 16.01 -8.68 25.66
N THR A 298 15.68 -8.58 26.95
CA THR A 298 15.13 -9.67 27.78
C THR A 298 13.61 -9.68 27.71
N ASN A 299 12.98 -8.53 27.98
CA ASN A 299 11.53 -8.33 28.02
C ASN A 299 11.14 -7.15 27.12
N PRO A 300 11.10 -7.37 25.79
CA PRO A 300 10.92 -6.29 24.84
C PRO A 300 9.54 -5.65 24.98
N VAL A 301 9.52 -4.34 25.27
CA VAL A 301 8.32 -3.52 25.36
C VAL A 301 8.29 -2.56 24.18
N TYR A 302 7.14 -2.49 23.50
CA TYR A 302 6.89 -1.56 22.41
C TYR A 302 5.75 -0.63 22.80
N ALA A 303 5.95 0.67 22.60
CA ALA A 303 5.00 1.70 23.01
C ALA A 303 4.99 2.89 22.06
N LEU A 304 3.80 3.47 21.87
CA LEU A 304 3.56 4.66 21.08
C LEU A 304 3.86 5.96 21.84
N ALA A 305 3.62 5.97 23.15
CA ALA A 305 3.97 7.09 24.04
C ALA A 305 5.48 7.12 24.33
N SER A 306 5.96 8.22 24.89
CA SER A 306 7.31 8.31 25.46
C SER A 306 7.43 7.36 26.66
N GLY A 307 8.43 6.47 26.63
CA GLY A 307 8.77 5.60 27.76
C GLY A 307 9.53 6.31 28.89
N THR A 308 9.86 5.57 29.95
CA THR A 308 10.68 6.07 31.06
C THR A 308 12.12 6.41 30.65
N ASN A 309 12.63 5.74 29.62
CA ASN A 309 13.97 5.93 29.06
C ASN A 309 13.98 6.83 27.81
N GLU A 310 12.84 7.43 27.45
CA GLU A 310 12.66 8.11 26.17
C GLU A 310 11.94 9.43 26.38
N THR A 311 12.26 10.45 25.59
CA THR A 311 11.59 11.77 25.66
C THR A 311 10.52 11.97 24.59
N ASP A 312 10.47 11.10 23.59
CA ASP A 312 9.71 11.31 22.36
C ASP A 312 8.61 10.26 22.18
N SER A 313 7.42 10.73 21.84
CA SER A 313 6.29 9.89 21.42
C SER A 313 6.31 9.68 19.90
N ALA A 314 5.64 8.63 19.43
CA ALA A 314 5.44 8.40 18.01
C ALA A 314 4.71 9.56 17.34
N LYS A 315 5.11 9.91 16.11
CA LYS A 315 4.53 11.00 15.31
C LYS A 315 3.90 10.45 14.03
N GLY A 316 2.76 11.02 13.66
CA GLY A 316 1.97 10.55 12.54
C GLY A 316 2.56 10.96 11.19
N LEU A 317 2.62 10.02 10.25
CA LEU A 317 3.00 10.31 8.87
C LEU A 317 1.75 10.40 7.99
N ILE A 318 1.08 9.27 7.75
CA ILE A 318 -0.05 9.17 6.83
C ILE A 318 -0.94 7.98 7.20
N ARG A 319 -2.25 8.14 6.99
CA ARG A 319 -3.25 7.09 7.13
C ARG A 319 -4.00 6.93 5.81
N VAL A 320 -4.25 5.68 5.41
CA VAL A 320 -5.19 5.32 4.35
C VAL A 320 -6.10 4.20 4.83
N GLY A 321 -7.33 4.15 4.32
CA GLY A 321 -8.26 3.11 4.71
C GLY A 321 -9.42 2.91 3.74
N ALA A 322 -10.14 1.81 3.93
CA ALA A 322 -11.37 1.48 3.22
C ALA A 322 -12.42 0.93 4.19
N SER A 323 -13.70 1.18 3.92
CA SER A 323 -14.82 0.66 4.70
C SER A 323 -16.04 0.43 3.79
N GLY A 324 -17.00 -0.37 4.26
CA GLY A 324 -18.22 -0.70 3.52
C GLY A 324 -18.08 -1.96 2.67
N ARG A 325 -19.12 -2.23 1.87
CA ARG A 325 -19.31 -3.47 1.13
C ARG A 325 -18.58 -3.47 -0.20
N MET A 326 -17.90 -4.57 -0.53
CA MET A 326 -17.32 -4.86 -1.83
C MET A 326 -17.90 -6.17 -2.39
N VAL A 327 -18.01 -6.26 -3.71
CA VAL A 327 -18.60 -7.41 -4.42
C VAL A 327 -17.71 -7.85 -5.57
N ASN A 328 -18.05 -8.98 -6.21
CA ASN A 328 -17.27 -9.55 -7.31
C ASN A 328 -15.77 -9.65 -6.97
N SER A 329 -15.50 -9.93 -5.70
CA SER A 329 -14.16 -9.84 -5.13
C SER A 329 -13.51 -11.21 -5.06
N TYR A 330 -12.20 -11.26 -5.24
CA TYR A 330 -11.43 -12.47 -5.03
C TYR A 330 -10.02 -12.19 -4.52
N LEU A 331 -9.50 -13.13 -3.75
CA LEU A 331 -8.10 -13.28 -3.38
C LEU A 331 -7.60 -14.60 -3.97
N GLN A 332 -6.54 -14.50 -4.75
CA GLN A 332 -5.85 -15.62 -5.36
C GLN A 332 -4.46 -15.75 -4.75
N ILE A 333 -4.06 -16.96 -4.36
CA ILE A 333 -2.71 -17.28 -3.88
C ILE A 333 -2.20 -18.52 -4.62
N ARG A 334 -1.02 -18.45 -5.24
CA ARG A 334 -0.42 -19.55 -6.00
C ARG A 334 1.09 -19.62 -5.85
N GLY A 335 1.64 -20.81 -6.07
CA GLY A 335 3.08 -20.97 -6.29
C GLY A 335 3.50 -20.45 -7.67
N ILE A 336 4.75 -20.00 -7.76
CA ILE A 336 5.36 -19.50 -8.99
C ILE A 336 6.60 -20.34 -9.31
N ASN A 337 6.78 -20.65 -10.58
CA ASN A 337 7.98 -21.29 -11.11
C ASN A 337 8.39 -20.57 -12.40
N THR A 338 9.50 -19.83 -12.36
CA THR A 338 10.06 -19.14 -13.52
C THR A 338 11.27 -19.84 -14.12
N LYS A 339 11.62 -21.02 -13.63
CA LYS A 339 12.78 -21.79 -14.12
C LYS A 339 12.66 -22.09 -15.61
N SER A 340 13.73 -21.85 -16.36
CA SER A 340 13.82 -22.09 -17.80
C SER A 340 12.74 -21.36 -18.62
N GLN A 341 12.12 -20.31 -18.08
CA GLN A 341 11.21 -19.45 -18.81
C GLN A 341 12.00 -18.47 -19.70
N ASP A 342 11.49 -18.23 -20.90
CA ASP A 342 12.03 -17.19 -21.79
C ASP A 342 11.77 -15.78 -21.22
N GLN A 343 12.38 -14.77 -21.84
CA GLN A 343 12.27 -13.37 -21.40
C GLN A 343 10.81 -12.85 -21.38
N THR A 344 9.91 -13.39 -22.21
CA THR A 344 8.50 -12.95 -22.26
C THR A 344 7.69 -13.47 -21.08
N LYS A 345 8.18 -14.53 -20.42
CA LYS A 345 7.57 -15.17 -19.25
C LYS A 345 8.35 -14.94 -17.96
N ASN A 346 9.55 -14.37 -18.05
CA ASN A 346 10.35 -13.99 -16.90
C ASN A 346 9.79 -12.71 -16.26
N ILE A 347 9.40 -12.81 -14.99
CA ILE A 347 8.72 -11.74 -14.27
C ILE A 347 9.68 -10.60 -13.90
N LEU A 348 10.88 -10.93 -13.40
CA LEU A 348 11.84 -9.95 -12.83
C LEU A 348 13.16 -9.86 -13.60
N GLY A 349 13.32 -10.61 -14.69
CA GLY A 349 14.56 -10.67 -15.47
C GLY A 349 15.54 -11.74 -14.97
N TYR A 350 16.74 -11.75 -15.54
CA TYR A 350 17.82 -12.67 -15.22
C TYR A 350 18.78 -12.05 -14.19
N ALA A 351 19.30 -12.88 -13.30
CA ALA A 351 20.16 -12.48 -12.22
C ALA A 351 21.56 -12.07 -12.73
N THR A 352 22.00 -10.87 -12.34
CA THR A 352 23.30 -10.30 -12.67
C THR A 352 24.15 -9.99 -11.41
N SER A 353 25.48 -9.96 -11.57
CA SER A 353 26.47 -9.63 -10.52
C SER A 353 27.34 -8.40 -10.81
N ALA A 354 27.26 -7.81 -12.01
CA ALA A 354 27.99 -6.61 -12.38
C ALA A 354 27.15 -5.34 -12.20
N ASP A 355 27.78 -4.19 -11.96
CA ASP A 355 27.11 -2.87 -11.86
C ASP A 355 26.30 -2.50 -13.10
N ASN A 356 26.74 -2.93 -14.29
CA ASN A 356 26.06 -2.69 -15.56
C ASN A 356 25.52 -3.99 -16.17
N GLY A 357 25.15 -4.95 -15.30
CA GLY A 357 24.58 -6.21 -15.76
C GLY A 357 23.30 -6.01 -16.56
N ASP A 358 23.10 -6.81 -17.60
CA ASP A 358 21.87 -6.75 -18.40
C ASP A 358 20.87 -7.82 -17.93
N PRO A 359 19.80 -7.46 -17.19
CA PRO A 359 18.80 -8.42 -16.71
C PRO A 359 17.88 -8.94 -17.82
N THR A 360 18.07 -8.50 -19.07
CA THR A 360 17.30 -8.98 -20.22
C THR A 360 17.91 -10.24 -20.82
N THR A 361 19.21 -10.46 -20.68
CA THR A 361 19.89 -11.62 -21.29
C THR A 361 20.23 -12.67 -20.25
N THR A 362 19.99 -13.93 -20.55
CA THR A 362 20.53 -15.04 -19.75
C THR A 362 21.98 -15.29 -20.14
N THR A 363 22.81 -15.61 -19.15
CA THR A 363 24.18 -16.10 -19.40
C THR A 363 24.25 -17.62 -19.44
N ARG A 364 23.10 -18.30 -19.30
CA ARG A 364 23.00 -19.76 -19.15
C ARG A 364 22.04 -20.38 -20.16
N ILE A 365 22.41 -21.55 -20.65
CA ILE A 365 21.59 -22.34 -21.58
C ILE A 365 20.43 -23.04 -20.85
N ASP A 366 20.58 -23.31 -19.54
CA ASP A 366 19.57 -23.97 -18.71
C ASP A 366 18.46 -23.05 -18.17
N GLY A 367 18.63 -21.72 -18.29
CA GLY A 367 17.69 -20.72 -17.79
C GLY A 367 17.49 -20.75 -16.27
N ASN A 368 18.47 -21.23 -15.52
CA ASN A 368 18.43 -21.31 -14.04
C ASN A 368 18.78 -19.98 -13.35
N ASP A 369 18.97 -18.91 -14.11
CA ASP A 369 19.32 -17.57 -13.63
C ASP A 369 18.11 -16.62 -13.59
N THR A 370 16.86 -17.08 -13.78
CA THR A 370 15.68 -16.21 -13.56
C THR A 370 15.59 -15.78 -12.10
N VAL A 371 15.45 -14.50 -11.80
CA VAL A 371 15.55 -13.96 -10.42
C VAL A 371 14.67 -14.71 -9.41
N LEU A 372 13.40 -15.00 -9.74
CA LEU A 372 12.47 -15.72 -8.86
C LEU A 372 12.69 -17.25 -8.78
N GLY A 373 13.54 -17.83 -9.63
CA GLY A 373 13.84 -19.26 -9.63
C GLY A 373 12.62 -20.18 -9.78
N SER A 374 12.66 -21.36 -9.16
CA SER A 374 11.59 -22.36 -9.21
C SER A 374 10.55 -22.27 -8.09
N THR A 375 10.74 -21.39 -7.11
CA THR A 375 9.79 -21.17 -6.02
C THR A 375 9.53 -19.70 -5.81
N GLY A 376 8.27 -19.34 -5.61
CA GLY A 376 7.88 -18.01 -5.19
C GLY A 376 6.37 -17.96 -4.98
N ILE A 377 5.87 -16.82 -4.53
CA ILE A 377 4.46 -16.63 -4.21
C ILE A 377 3.86 -15.61 -5.17
N GLY A 378 2.76 -15.99 -5.82
CA GLY A 378 1.93 -15.11 -6.63
C GLY A 378 0.62 -14.83 -5.92
N VAL A 379 0.26 -13.56 -5.81
CA VAL A 379 -0.98 -13.08 -5.19
C VAL A 379 -1.73 -12.19 -6.18
N ARG A 380 -3.06 -12.25 -6.19
CA ARG A 380 -3.90 -11.25 -6.86
C ARG A 380 -5.15 -10.99 -6.05
N LEU A 381 -5.45 -9.72 -5.85
CA LEU A 381 -6.65 -9.24 -5.16
C LEU A 381 -7.45 -8.37 -6.13
N ARG A 382 -8.76 -8.61 -6.23
CA ARG A 382 -9.68 -7.75 -6.95
C ARG A 382 -10.94 -7.53 -6.13
N GLY A 383 -11.56 -6.37 -6.27
CA GLY A 383 -12.94 -6.17 -5.84
C GLY A 383 -13.58 -4.92 -6.44
N GLU A 384 -14.90 -4.95 -6.49
CA GLU A 384 -15.73 -3.87 -7.02
C GLU A 384 -16.43 -3.12 -5.88
N PHE A 385 -16.46 -1.79 -6.00
CA PHE A 385 -16.98 -0.88 -4.99
C PHE A 385 -18.49 -0.69 -5.15
N THR A 386 -19.22 -0.87 -4.05
CA THR A 386 -20.67 -0.62 -4.02
C THR A 386 -20.95 0.87 -3.80
N ASN A 387 -22.09 1.34 -4.31
CA ASN A 387 -22.57 2.71 -4.14
C ASN A 387 -23.92 2.74 -3.45
N ASP A 388 -24.31 3.92 -2.94
CA ASP A 388 -25.65 4.18 -2.45
C ASP A 388 -26.70 3.75 -3.51
N GLY A 389 -27.68 2.96 -3.11
CA GLY A 389 -28.73 2.44 -4.00
C GLY A 389 -28.39 1.14 -4.74
N ASP A 390 -27.20 0.58 -4.54
CA ASP A 390 -26.84 -0.75 -5.05
C ASP A 390 -27.65 -1.85 -4.35
N ALA A 391 -28.29 -2.74 -5.12
CA ALA A 391 -29.08 -3.83 -4.58
C ALA A 391 -28.24 -4.81 -3.76
N MET A 392 -26.93 -4.91 -4.01
CA MET A 392 -26.00 -5.72 -3.22
C MET A 392 -25.81 -5.21 -1.79
N LEU A 393 -26.24 -3.99 -1.45
CA LEU A 393 -26.30 -3.53 -0.06
C LEU A 393 -27.41 -4.23 0.74
N GLY A 394 -28.39 -4.84 0.08
CA GLY A 394 -29.39 -5.67 0.76
C GLY A 394 -30.36 -4.87 1.64
N ALA A 395 -30.74 -3.66 1.23
CA ALA A 395 -31.71 -2.83 1.97
C ALA A 395 -33.03 -3.56 2.30
N ASN A 396 -33.42 -4.55 1.50
CA ASN A 396 -34.62 -5.36 1.69
C ASN A 396 -34.42 -6.55 2.64
N LEU A 397 -33.21 -6.78 3.17
CA LEU A 397 -32.84 -7.95 3.98
C LEU A 397 -32.75 -7.65 5.50
N GLY A 398 -33.25 -6.49 5.96
CA GLY A 398 -33.36 -6.14 7.38
C GLY A 398 -32.06 -5.69 8.07
N SER A 399 -30.90 -5.84 7.41
CA SER A 399 -29.61 -5.27 7.83
C SER A 399 -28.82 -4.86 6.58
N ALA A 400 -28.98 -3.60 6.17
CA ALA A 400 -28.31 -3.08 4.98
C ALA A 400 -26.79 -2.93 5.23
N GLY A 401 -25.98 -3.38 4.29
CA GLY A 401 -24.56 -3.04 4.24
C GLY A 401 -24.36 -1.57 3.87
N GLU A 402 -23.17 -1.04 4.14
CA GLU A 402 -22.80 0.33 3.78
C GLU A 402 -22.08 0.38 2.43
N ALA A 403 -22.28 1.45 1.66
CA ALA A 403 -21.54 1.68 0.42
C ALA A 403 -20.03 1.83 0.69
N THR A 404 -19.19 1.49 -0.29
CA THR A 404 -17.74 1.58 -0.10
C THR A 404 -17.30 3.03 0.04
N THR A 405 -16.47 3.31 1.04
CA THR A 405 -15.73 4.56 1.18
C THR A 405 -14.23 4.29 1.28
N LEU A 406 -13.43 5.21 0.76
CA LEU A 406 -11.97 5.22 0.88
C LEU A 406 -11.54 6.47 1.65
N GLU A 407 -10.47 6.39 2.42
CA GLU A 407 -10.01 7.48 3.29
C GLU A 407 -8.50 7.68 3.13
N ILE A 408 -8.07 8.95 3.21
CA ILE A 408 -6.67 9.36 3.33
C ILE A 408 -6.57 10.50 4.36
N GLY A 409 -5.52 10.55 5.17
CA GLY A 409 -5.37 11.64 6.14
C GLY A 409 -4.15 11.54 7.02
N GLY A 410 -4.13 12.34 8.08
CA GLY A 410 -3.10 12.26 9.11
C GLY A 410 -3.27 11.03 10.00
N ALA A 411 -2.18 10.28 10.16
CA ALA A 411 -2.03 9.25 11.20
C ALA A 411 -1.96 9.83 12.62
N GLY A 412 -2.41 9.09 13.62
CA GLY A 412 -2.46 9.55 15.01
C GLY A 412 -3.77 10.21 15.41
N ALA A 413 -3.74 10.93 16.53
CA ALA A 413 -4.86 11.73 17.04
C ALA A 413 -4.65 13.21 16.71
N ASN A 414 -5.72 14.00 16.79
CA ASN A 414 -5.73 15.44 16.51
C ASN A 414 -5.25 15.78 15.09
N THR A 415 -5.87 15.14 14.09
CA THR A 415 -5.55 15.24 12.66
C THR A 415 -6.80 15.40 11.81
N PHE A 416 -6.63 15.91 10.58
CA PHE A 416 -7.67 15.87 9.55
C PHE A 416 -7.45 14.74 8.54
N GLY A 417 -8.52 14.36 7.86
CA GLY A 417 -8.52 13.46 6.73
C GLY A 417 -9.52 13.85 5.65
N PHE A 418 -9.60 13.01 4.63
CA PHE A 418 -10.45 13.16 3.47
C PHE A 418 -11.03 11.80 3.08
N GLU A 419 -12.35 11.77 2.92
CA GLU A 419 -13.12 10.62 2.48
C GLU A 419 -13.49 10.76 0.99
N PHE A 420 -13.33 9.67 0.26
CA PHE A 420 -13.85 9.44 -1.09
C PHE A 420 -15.05 8.51 -1.01
N SER A 421 -16.18 8.93 -1.57
CA SER A 421 -17.41 8.13 -1.59
C SER A 421 -18.16 8.33 -2.90
N LYS A 422 -19.19 7.51 -3.14
CA LYS A 422 -19.89 7.42 -4.42
C LYS A 422 -18.90 7.14 -5.57
N LEU A 423 -18.12 6.07 -5.41
CA LEU A 423 -17.07 5.68 -6.33
C LEU A 423 -17.69 5.17 -7.64
N SER A 424 -17.42 5.85 -8.73
CA SER A 424 -17.99 5.55 -10.05
C SER A 424 -16.88 5.21 -11.06
N PRO A 425 -17.17 4.39 -12.09
CA PRO A 425 -16.23 4.22 -13.19
C PRO A 425 -16.02 5.56 -13.92
N LEU A 426 -14.97 5.66 -14.72
CA LEU A 426 -14.70 6.84 -15.55
C LEU A 426 -15.85 7.14 -16.53
N MET A 427 -16.46 6.09 -17.07
CA MET A 427 -17.65 6.16 -17.92
C MET A 427 -18.88 6.58 -17.09
N SER A 428 -19.27 7.84 -17.25
CA SER A 428 -20.27 8.51 -16.38
C SER A 428 -21.66 7.87 -16.36
N ASN A 429 -22.08 7.22 -17.45
CA ASN A 429 -23.37 6.53 -17.57
C ASN A 429 -23.23 4.99 -17.63
N SER A 430 -22.11 4.42 -17.16
CA SER A 430 -21.94 2.97 -17.12
C SER A 430 -22.75 2.31 -15.99
N ASN A 431 -23.30 1.13 -16.28
CA ASN A 431 -23.88 0.24 -15.28
C ASN A 431 -22.81 -0.52 -14.46
N ASP A 432 -21.54 -0.42 -14.84
CA ASP A 432 -20.42 -1.04 -14.14
C ASP A 432 -20.10 -0.33 -12.82
N ARG A 433 -19.40 -1.04 -11.94
CA ARG A 433 -18.85 -0.49 -10.70
C ARG A 433 -17.42 0.00 -10.92
N ALA A 434 -17.01 0.97 -10.11
CA ALA A 434 -15.60 1.25 -9.92
C ALA A 434 -14.91 0.05 -9.24
N TYR A 435 -13.62 -0.14 -9.49
CA TYR A 435 -12.92 -1.31 -8.97
C TYR A 435 -11.44 -1.07 -8.68
N PHE A 436 -10.90 -1.99 -7.88
CA PHE A 436 -9.47 -2.20 -7.69
C PHE A 436 -9.10 -3.62 -8.14
N ASP A 437 -7.98 -3.74 -8.83
CA ASP A 437 -7.32 -4.99 -9.17
C ASP A 437 -5.82 -4.81 -8.92
N SER A 438 -5.23 -5.60 -8.03
CA SER A 438 -3.80 -5.50 -7.73
C SER A 438 -2.92 -5.86 -8.93
N GLY A 439 -3.50 -6.48 -9.97
CA GLY A 439 -2.73 -7.23 -10.95
C GLY A 439 -2.07 -8.44 -10.28
N ASN A 440 -1.08 -9.04 -10.94
CA ASN A 440 -0.29 -10.10 -10.34
C ASN A 440 0.81 -9.48 -9.46
N VAL A 441 0.77 -9.78 -8.16
CA VAL A 441 1.80 -9.44 -7.20
C VAL A 441 2.66 -10.67 -6.96
N TYR A 442 3.98 -10.52 -7.06
CA TYR A 442 4.96 -11.59 -6.88
C TYR A 442 5.85 -11.24 -5.70
N LEU A 443 6.02 -12.18 -4.78
CA LEU A 443 6.89 -12.05 -3.62
C LEU A 443 7.91 -13.18 -3.65
N GLY A 444 9.16 -12.85 -3.34
CA GLY A 444 10.23 -13.83 -3.22
C GLY A 444 11.52 -13.23 -2.73
N LEU A 445 12.48 -14.10 -2.44
CA LEU A 445 13.86 -13.69 -2.21
C LEU A 445 14.61 -13.54 -3.54
N ALA A 446 15.68 -12.76 -3.55
CA ALA A 446 16.52 -12.57 -4.72
C ALA A 446 17.99 -12.36 -4.37
N ASN A 447 18.86 -12.87 -5.23
CA ASN A 447 20.31 -12.65 -5.17
C ASN A 447 20.77 -12.07 -6.53
N THR A 448 20.71 -10.75 -6.67
CA THR A 448 21.06 -10.07 -7.93
C THR A 448 21.30 -8.58 -7.74
N ARG A 449 21.99 -7.93 -8.69
CA ARG A 449 22.15 -6.47 -8.75
C ARG A 449 21.10 -5.75 -9.57
N HIS A 450 20.28 -6.44 -10.36
CA HIS A 450 19.30 -5.79 -11.25
C HIS A 450 17.97 -6.52 -11.29
N LEU A 451 16.89 -5.75 -11.43
CA LEU A 451 15.56 -6.22 -11.81
C LEU A 451 15.16 -5.61 -13.15
N LEU A 452 14.24 -6.26 -13.84
CA LEU A 452 13.66 -5.77 -15.09
C LEU A 452 12.20 -5.33 -14.88
N LEU A 453 11.89 -4.10 -15.27
CA LEU A 453 10.52 -3.63 -15.42
C LEU A 453 10.00 -3.94 -16.83
N PRO A 454 8.69 -4.20 -17.00
CA PRO A 454 8.06 -4.23 -18.31
C PRO A 454 8.18 -2.86 -19.02
N ASN A 455 8.53 -2.90 -20.31
CA ASN A 455 8.64 -1.69 -21.12
C ASN A 455 7.27 -1.03 -21.33
N ASN A 456 7.17 0.29 -21.16
CA ASN A 456 6.02 1.07 -21.63
C ASN A 456 6.28 1.54 -23.07
N ALA A 457 5.60 0.91 -24.03
CA ALA A 457 5.73 1.23 -25.45
C ALA A 457 5.27 2.65 -25.81
N VAL A 458 4.31 3.21 -25.08
CA VAL A 458 3.83 4.59 -25.27
C VAL A 458 4.91 5.59 -24.86
N LEU A 459 5.56 5.40 -23.70
CA LEU A 459 6.71 6.23 -23.31
C LEU A 459 7.91 6.07 -24.25
N ASN A 460 8.18 4.86 -24.70
CA ASN A 460 9.27 4.59 -25.66
C ASN A 460 9.04 5.22 -27.03
N SER A 461 7.79 5.56 -27.38
CA SER A 461 7.45 6.26 -28.62
C SER A 461 7.14 7.74 -28.41
N ALA A 462 7.09 8.20 -27.15
CA ALA A 462 6.85 9.60 -26.83
C ALA A 462 8.01 10.46 -27.34
N ARG A 463 7.71 11.32 -28.32
CA ARG A 463 8.65 12.26 -28.94
C ARG A 463 9.35 13.11 -27.88
N LEU A 464 10.68 13.07 -27.87
CA LEU A 464 11.56 13.95 -27.11
C LEU A 464 12.36 14.80 -28.10
N GLY A 465 11.94 16.05 -28.31
CA GLY A 465 12.58 16.94 -29.26
C GLY A 465 12.31 16.62 -30.75
N GLY A 466 13.35 16.49 -31.59
CA GLY A 466 13.23 16.27 -33.04
C GLY A 466 12.84 14.83 -33.45
N THR A 467 12.91 14.51 -34.74
CA THR A 467 12.40 13.29 -35.39
C THR A 467 12.99 11.95 -34.93
N GLY A 468 14.01 11.93 -34.07
CA GLY A 468 14.70 10.70 -33.64
C GLY A 468 14.90 10.54 -32.13
N GLY A 469 14.38 11.48 -31.32
CA GLY A 469 14.49 11.41 -29.87
C GLY A 469 13.23 10.82 -29.24
N THR A 470 13.40 9.86 -28.34
CA THR A 470 12.31 9.30 -27.52
C THR A 470 12.55 9.62 -26.06
N LEU A 471 11.46 9.74 -25.30
CA LEU A 471 11.54 10.12 -23.89
C LEU A 471 12.22 9.02 -23.04
N THR A 472 11.94 7.74 -23.36
CA THR A 472 12.59 6.57 -22.78
C THR A 472 13.12 5.60 -23.85
N THR A 473 14.03 4.72 -23.42
CA THR A 473 14.55 3.58 -24.18
C THR A 473 14.41 2.29 -23.37
N GLY A 474 14.63 1.12 -23.97
CA GLY A 474 14.61 -0.16 -23.23
C GLY A 474 15.61 -0.24 -22.06
N ASN A 475 16.73 0.49 -22.14
CA ASN A 475 17.70 0.56 -21.02
C ASN A 475 17.12 1.28 -19.80
N ASP A 476 16.14 2.16 -19.97
CA ASP A 476 15.51 2.87 -18.85
C ASP A 476 14.63 1.97 -17.98
N TYR A 477 14.36 0.73 -18.38
CA TYR A 477 13.57 -0.23 -17.61
C TYR A 477 14.44 -1.23 -16.84
N LYS A 478 15.77 -1.13 -16.97
CA LYS A 478 16.74 -1.88 -16.17
C LYS A 478 16.90 -1.17 -14.83
N GLN A 479 16.42 -1.80 -13.77
CA GLN A 479 16.45 -1.26 -12.42
C GLN A 479 17.65 -1.84 -11.67
N GLN A 480 18.60 -0.99 -11.28
CA GLN A 480 19.68 -1.36 -10.38
C GLN A 480 19.15 -1.51 -8.93
N ILE A 481 19.67 -2.48 -8.19
CA ILE A 481 19.33 -2.71 -6.77
C ILE A 481 20.41 -2.16 -5.85
N ALA A 482 21.67 -2.42 -6.20
CA ALA A 482 22.84 -2.04 -5.42
C ALA A 482 24.02 -1.74 -6.35
N ASP A 483 24.95 -0.91 -5.87
CA ASP A 483 26.19 -0.57 -6.57
C ASP A 483 27.44 -1.06 -5.82
N THR A 484 28.61 -0.85 -6.42
CA THR A 484 29.91 -1.17 -5.81
C THR A 484 30.25 -0.37 -4.55
N ASN A 485 29.59 0.78 -4.32
CA ASN A 485 29.77 1.56 -3.10
C ASN A 485 29.00 0.94 -1.92
N SER A 486 27.87 0.30 -2.21
CA SER A 486 27.00 -0.33 -1.22
C SER A 486 27.39 -1.78 -0.93
N ILE A 487 27.92 -2.49 -1.93
CA ILE A 487 28.28 -3.92 -1.86
C ILE A 487 29.53 -4.16 -2.69
N ALA A 488 30.50 -4.94 -2.18
CA ALA A 488 31.75 -5.21 -2.89
C ALA A 488 31.54 -5.77 -4.31
N SER A 489 32.45 -5.42 -5.22
CA SER A 489 32.38 -5.83 -6.64
C SER A 489 32.33 -7.35 -6.79
N GLY A 490 31.47 -7.83 -7.70
CA GLY A 490 31.23 -9.26 -7.94
C GLY A 490 30.30 -9.94 -6.93
N LEU A 491 29.89 -9.25 -5.85
CA LEU A 491 28.88 -9.72 -4.91
C LEU A 491 27.50 -9.13 -5.21
N THR A 492 26.46 -9.87 -4.83
CA THR A 492 25.04 -9.55 -5.02
C THR A 492 24.36 -9.40 -3.65
N PRO A 493 23.45 -8.44 -3.45
CA PRO A 493 22.63 -8.38 -2.23
C PRO A 493 21.73 -9.60 -2.13
N ASN A 494 21.54 -10.13 -0.91
CA ASN A 494 20.40 -10.96 -0.61
C ASN A 494 19.23 -10.05 -0.24
N SER A 495 18.18 -10.06 -1.05
CA SER A 495 17.09 -9.10 -0.97
C SER A 495 15.73 -9.78 -0.91
N LEU A 496 14.77 -9.09 -0.30
CA LEU A 496 13.36 -9.36 -0.47
C LEU A 496 12.87 -8.53 -1.66
N VAL A 497 12.18 -9.17 -2.60
CA VAL A 497 11.66 -8.51 -3.79
C VAL A 497 10.14 -8.63 -3.90
N VAL A 498 9.51 -7.56 -4.37
CA VAL A 498 8.09 -7.51 -4.71
C VAL A 498 7.94 -6.98 -6.13
N GLY A 499 7.25 -7.73 -6.99
CA GLY A 499 6.91 -7.32 -8.35
C GLY A 499 5.40 -7.21 -8.53
N ILE A 500 4.92 -6.13 -9.14
CA ILE A 500 3.51 -5.94 -9.53
C ILE A 500 3.41 -5.91 -11.04
N ARG A 501 2.47 -6.65 -11.63
CA ARG A 501 2.20 -6.68 -13.07
C ARG A 501 0.72 -6.43 -13.38
N GLY A 502 0.43 -5.36 -14.10
CA GLY A 502 -0.91 -5.03 -14.57
C GLY A 502 -1.88 -4.60 -13.47
N GLY A 503 -1.41 -3.87 -12.46
CA GLY A 503 -2.28 -3.30 -11.44
C GLY A 503 -3.22 -2.23 -12.02
N GLU A 504 -4.46 -2.20 -11.57
CA GLU A 504 -5.46 -1.22 -12.00
C GLU A 504 -6.30 -0.73 -10.82
N PHE A 505 -6.56 0.58 -10.80
CA PHE A 505 -7.59 1.19 -9.96
C PHE A 505 -8.37 2.12 -10.87
N GLN A 506 -9.65 1.80 -11.09
CA GLN A 506 -10.50 2.56 -12.00
C GLN A 506 -11.70 3.08 -11.22
N ALA A 507 -11.48 4.21 -10.55
CA ALA A 507 -12.50 4.88 -9.74
C ALA A 507 -12.37 6.40 -9.82
N VAL A 508 -13.53 7.05 -9.88
CA VAL A 508 -13.72 8.48 -9.71
C VAL A 508 -14.66 8.71 -8.54
N SER A 509 -14.19 9.44 -7.52
CA SER A 509 -15.03 9.86 -6.42
C SER A 509 -15.99 10.95 -6.88
N LYS A 510 -17.28 10.77 -6.63
CA LYS A 510 -18.32 11.77 -6.90
C LYS A 510 -18.68 12.58 -5.66
N ARG A 511 -18.18 12.20 -4.49
CA ARG A 511 -18.33 12.94 -3.24
C ARG A 511 -17.04 12.86 -2.41
N GLY A 512 -16.33 13.97 -2.35
CA GLY A 512 -15.20 14.21 -1.45
C GLY A 512 -15.64 14.95 -0.19
N ARG A 513 -15.12 14.55 0.98
CA ARG A 513 -15.56 15.09 2.28
C ARG A 513 -14.39 15.14 3.27
N PHE A 514 -14.23 16.24 4.01
CA PHE A 514 -13.23 16.33 5.07
C PHE A 514 -13.68 15.57 6.32
N THR A 515 -12.72 15.03 7.07
CA THR A 515 -12.98 14.27 8.31
C THR A 515 -11.99 14.68 9.41
N SER A 516 -12.38 14.48 10.67
CA SER A 516 -11.57 14.74 11.87
C SER A 516 -11.37 13.46 12.67
N SER A 517 -10.14 13.26 13.18
CA SER A 517 -9.81 12.14 14.07
C SER A 517 -10.17 12.44 15.53
N ALA A 518 -9.94 11.47 16.42
CA ALA A 518 -10.09 11.66 17.87
C ALA A 518 -9.11 12.72 18.39
N GLY A 519 -9.45 13.40 19.49
CA GLY A 519 -8.59 14.43 20.11
C GLY A 519 -8.62 15.81 19.43
N VAL A 520 -9.38 15.99 18.34
CA VAL A 520 -9.57 17.30 17.71
C VAL A 520 -10.39 18.24 18.61
N SER A 521 -10.02 19.52 18.65
CA SER A 521 -10.74 20.54 19.44
C SER A 521 -12.11 20.90 18.83
N ASN A 522 -13.02 21.45 19.63
CA ASN A 522 -14.36 21.84 19.15
C ASN A 522 -14.32 22.86 17.99
N ALA A 523 -13.33 23.77 17.97
CA ALA A 523 -13.17 24.76 16.92
C ALA A 523 -12.80 24.15 15.54
N ASN A 524 -12.21 22.95 15.57
CA ASN A 524 -11.75 22.21 14.40
C ASN A 524 -12.63 20.99 14.09
N ALA A 525 -13.72 20.78 14.83
CA ALA A 525 -14.59 19.63 14.66
C ALA A 525 -15.35 19.69 13.32
N ILE A 526 -15.43 18.54 12.64
CA ILE A 526 -16.24 18.39 11.43
C ILE A 526 -17.47 17.56 11.78
N PRO A 527 -18.70 18.06 11.55
CA PRO A 527 -19.93 17.33 11.86
C PRO A 527 -19.98 15.98 11.14
N ALA A 528 -20.41 14.94 11.85
CA ALA A 528 -20.61 13.61 11.25
C ALA A 528 -21.74 13.60 10.21
N THR A 529 -22.80 14.39 10.47
CA THR A 529 -24.01 14.52 9.65
C THR A 529 -24.51 15.97 9.63
N GLY A 530 -25.45 16.29 8.74
CA GLY A 530 -26.08 17.61 8.65
C GLY A 530 -25.25 18.67 7.92
N VAL A 531 -25.62 19.94 8.10
CA VAL A 531 -24.98 21.08 7.41
C VAL A 531 -23.51 21.16 7.78
N GLY A 532 -22.63 21.31 6.77
CA GLY A 532 -21.19 21.37 6.96
C GLY A 532 -20.51 20.01 7.15
N SER A 533 -21.26 18.90 7.14
CA SER A 533 -20.67 17.56 7.16
C SER A 533 -20.03 17.16 5.83
N GLY A 534 -20.47 17.75 4.71
CA GLY A 534 -20.04 17.42 3.34
C GLY A 534 -20.66 16.14 2.76
N LEU A 535 -21.71 15.59 3.38
CA LEU A 535 -22.46 14.43 2.86
C LEU A 535 -23.27 14.76 1.59
N ASP A 536 -23.54 16.03 1.35
CA ASP A 536 -24.21 16.62 0.20
C ASP A 536 -23.25 17.14 -0.88
N ASN A 537 -21.94 17.02 -0.66
CA ASN A 537 -20.93 17.45 -1.63
C ASN A 537 -21.11 16.75 -2.98
N LYS A 538 -20.94 17.55 -4.04
CA LYS A 538 -21.13 17.13 -5.44
C LYS A 538 -19.88 17.30 -6.30
N TRP A 539 -18.75 17.15 -5.64
CA TRP A 539 -17.44 17.18 -6.26
C TRP A 539 -16.60 16.06 -5.65
N GLY A 540 -15.55 15.64 -6.33
CA GLY A 540 -14.61 14.68 -5.79
C GLY A 540 -13.32 14.64 -6.59
N LEU A 541 -12.48 13.66 -6.29
CA LEU A 541 -11.21 13.42 -6.99
C LEU A 541 -11.28 12.12 -7.78
N GLY A 542 -10.80 12.16 -9.01
CA GLY A 542 -10.49 10.99 -9.82
C GLY A 542 -8.99 10.72 -9.77
N LEU A 543 -8.60 9.58 -9.21
CA LEU A 543 -7.21 9.13 -9.13
C LEU A 543 -7.04 7.73 -9.77
N PRO A 544 -7.59 7.46 -10.97
CA PRO A 544 -7.44 6.15 -11.58
C PRO A 544 -5.99 5.92 -12.02
N TYR A 545 -5.54 4.67 -11.98
CA TYR A 545 -4.31 4.21 -12.62
C TYR A 545 -4.55 2.94 -13.43
N TYR A 546 -3.85 2.83 -14.55
CA TYR A 546 -3.98 1.77 -15.53
C TYR A 546 -2.63 1.13 -15.82
N ASN A 547 -2.62 -0.21 -15.84
CA ASN A 547 -1.47 -1.05 -16.12
C ASN A 547 -0.22 -0.66 -15.30
N LEU A 548 -0.38 -0.55 -13.98
CA LEU A 548 0.70 -0.33 -13.04
C LEU A 548 1.62 -1.56 -13.01
N ASN A 549 2.89 -1.33 -13.31
CA ASN A 549 3.97 -2.28 -13.16
C ASN A 549 5.00 -1.72 -12.18
N SER A 550 5.40 -2.52 -11.20
CA SER A 550 6.32 -2.07 -10.15
C SER A 550 7.29 -3.16 -9.74
N ASN A 551 8.46 -2.77 -9.27
CA ASN A 551 9.48 -3.62 -8.68
C ASN A 551 10.04 -2.91 -7.44
N ILE A 552 10.06 -3.60 -6.31
CA ILE A 552 10.65 -3.11 -5.06
C ILE A 552 11.64 -4.17 -4.59
N ALA A 553 12.85 -3.74 -4.21
CA ALA A 553 13.84 -4.60 -3.55
C ALA A 553 14.33 -3.95 -2.26
N VAL A 554 14.42 -4.74 -1.20
CA VAL A 554 14.97 -4.30 0.10
C VAL A 554 16.01 -5.28 0.62
N TYR A 555 17.08 -4.76 1.22
CA TYR A 555 18.20 -5.52 1.79
C TYR A 555 18.84 -4.75 2.95
N SER A 556 19.75 -5.36 3.71
CA SER A 556 20.46 -4.66 4.80
C SER A 556 21.59 -3.79 4.26
N THR A 557 21.73 -2.56 4.75
CA THR A 557 22.87 -1.69 4.42
C THR A 557 23.24 -0.72 5.53
N LYS A 558 24.42 -0.10 5.42
CA LYS A 558 24.90 0.95 6.31
C LYS A 558 24.94 2.27 5.56
N TYR A 559 24.62 3.36 6.25
CA TYR A 559 24.60 4.70 5.66
C TYR A 559 25.49 5.69 6.40
N THR A 560 26.28 6.42 5.62
CA THR A 560 27.00 7.63 6.03
C THR A 560 26.68 8.71 5.03
N GLY A 561 26.13 9.84 5.49
CA GLY A 561 25.68 10.90 4.61
C GLY A 561 24.77 11.89 5.32
N SER A 562 23.95 12.60 4.55
CA SER A 562 23.10 13.67 5.06
C SER A 562 21.65 13.23 5.20
N VAL A 563 20.98 13.74 6.23
CA VAL A 563 19.53 13.65 6.46
C VAL A 563 18.95 15.04 6.63
N TYR A 564 17.68 15.22 6.26
CA TYR A 564 17.00 16.50 6.35
C TYR A 564 15.96 16.52 7.47
N ASN A 565 15.75 17.71 8.02
CA ASN A 565 14.77 18.00 9.03
C ASN A 565 14.06 19.31 8.70
N LEU A 566 12.92 19.55 9.34
CA LEU A 566 12.13 20.75 9.18
C LEU A 566 11.82 21.36 10.54
N ASN A 567 12.26 22.59 10.76
CA ASN A 567 11.77 23.37 11.88
C ASN A 567 10.41 23.96 11.50
N ASN A 568 9.34 23.49 12.14
CA ASN A 568 7.98 23.94 11.84
C ASN A 568 7.67 25.37 12.28
N LEU A 569 8.37 25.87 13.30
CA LEU A 569 8.16 27.24 13.79
C LEU A 569 8.72 28.26 12.80
N THR A 570 9.88 27.96 12.20
CA THR A 570 10.55 28.87 11.25
C THR A 570 10.38 28.47 9.78
N ASN A 571 9.73 27.34 9.52
CA ASN A 571 9.60 26.69 8.22
C ASN A 571 10.95 26.53 7.47
N THR A 572 12.03 26.29 8.23
CA THR A 572 13.40 26.19 7.70
C THR A 572 13.82 24.74 7.60
N VAL A 573 14.37 24.34 6.45
CA VAL A 573 14.97 23.02 6.24
C VAL A 573 16.38 23.02 6.81
N THR A 574 16.69 22.06 7.67
CA THR A 574 18.03 21.85 8.21
C THR A 574 18.59 20.51 7.72
N LYS A 575 19.92 20.44 7.65
CA LYS A 575 20.67 19.26 7.21
C LYS A 575 21.57 18.81 8.35
N THR A 576 21.55 17.51 8.63
CA THR A 576 22.41 16.88 9.63
C THR A 576 23.16 15.73 8.97
N ASN A 577 24.41 15.50 9.35
CA ASN A 577 25.15 14.32 8.89
C ASN A 577 25.03 13.18 9.89
N VAL A 578 24.92 11.97 9.37
CA VAL A 578 24.91 10.72 10.13
C VAL A 578 26.02 9.81 9.62
N THR A 579 26.54 8.96 10.49
CA THR A 579 27.68 8.08 10.19
C THR A 579 27.38 6.66 10.63
N ASN A 580 27.56 5.72 9.71
CA ASN A 580 27.47 4.28 9.94
C ASN A 580 26.17 3.83 10.64
N LEU A 581 25.03 4.39 10.25
CA LEU A 581 23.72 3.97 10.76
C LEU A 581 23.15 2.81 9.95
N ASP A 582 22.36 1.94 10.59
CA ASP A 582 21.59 0.92 9.87
C ASP A 582 20.51 1.55 9.00
N ARG A 583 20.42 1.07 7.76
CA ARG A 583 19.35 1.41 6.82
C ARG A 583 18.86 0.19 6.08
N LEU A 584 17.66 0.32 5.53
CA LEU A 584 17.21 -0.53 4.45
C LEU A 584 17.86 -0.06 3.15
N GLY A 585 18.62 -0.93 2.49
CA GLY A 585 18.87 -0.79 1.07
C GLY A 585 17.53 -0.81 0.32
N LEU A 586 17.33 0.09 -0.62
CA LEU A 586 16.04 0.32 -1.26
C LEU A 586 16.21 0.52 -2.75
N ALA A 587 15.52 -0.27 -3.56
CA ALA A 587 15.34 0.02 -4.97
C ALA A 587 13.85 0.02 -5.31
N ILE A 588 13.41 1.08 -6.01
CA ILE A 588 12.02 1.25 -6.43
C ILE A 588 12.00 1.50 -7.94
N GLY A 589 11.12 0.78 -8.62
CA GLY A 589 10.83 0.93 -10.03
C GLY A 589 9.31 0.90 -10.21
N LEU A 590 8.75 1.86 -10.93
CA LEU A 590 7.31 2.00 -11.17
C LEU A 590 7.06 2.50 -12.59
N SER A 591 6.07 1.93 -13.27
CA SER A 591 5.65 2.32 -14.60
C SER A 591 4.13 2.20 -14.73
N VAL A 592 3.48 3.18 -15.33
CA VAL A 592 2.03 3.21 -15.60
C VAL A 592 1.78 3.64 -17.04
N GLN A 593 0.64 3.22 -17.59
CA GLN A 593 0.20 3.63 -18.92
C GLN A 593 -0.90 4.67 -18.84
N GLY A 594 -0.87 5.63 -19.76
CA GLY A 594 -1.78 6.77 -19.76
C GLY A 594 -3.24 6.37 -19.98
N ARG A 595 -3.51 5.48 -20.94
CA ARG A 595 -4.87 5.00 -21.25
C ARG A 595 -4.85 3.66 -21.97
N ASN A 596 -6.01 3.01 -22.00
CA ASN A 596 -6.24 1.85 -22.86
C ASN A 596 -6.68 2.28 -24.28
N ASP A 597 -6.78 1.31 -25.18
CA ASP A 597 -6.98 1.55 -26.62
C ASP A 597 -8.31 2.22 -26.99
N ASP A 598 -9.37 2.12 -26.18
CA ASP A 598 -10.66 2.76 -26.44
C ASP A 598 -10.87 4.07 -25.63
N GLY A 599 -9.96 4.38 -24.70
CA GLY A 599 -10.02 5.57 -23.85
C GLY A 599 -11.04 5.49 -22.71
N THR A 600 -11.50 4.29 -22.33
CA THR A 600 -12.41 4.08 -21.20
C THR A 600 -11.70 3.89 -19.85
N LYS A 601 -10.40 3.59 -19.87
CA LYS A 601 -9.52 3.50 -18.71
C LYS A 601 -8.35 4.47 -18.85
N THR A 602 -7.87 4.96 -17.71
CA THR A 602 -6.76 5.92 -17.72
C THR A 602 -5.93 5.88 -16.44
N THR A 603 -4.71 6.39 -16.53
CA THR A 603 -3.98 6.96 -15.41
C THR A 603 -4.15 8.46 -15.42
N SER A 604 -4.79 9.04 -14.39
CA SER A 604 -5.14 10.45 -14.35
C SER A 604 -5.24 11.00 -12.92
N ILE A 605 -5.07 12.31 -12.77
CA ILE A 605 -5.32 13.08 -11.55
C ILE A 605 -6.30 14.18 -11.89
N MET A 606 -7.54 14.04 -11.44
CA MET A 606 -8.67 14.90 -11.84
C MET A 606 -9.43 15.43 -10.64
N VAL A 607 -9.83 16.69 -10.70
CA VAL A 607 -10.94 17.22 -9.88
C VAL A 607 -12.21 17.09 -10.71
N VAL A 608 -13.26 16.53 -10.11
CA VAL A 608 -14.51 16.19 -10.81
C VAL A 608 -15.68 16.93 -10.20
N ASP A 609 -16.45 17.62 -11.05
CA ASP A 609 -17.82 18.06 -10.75
C ASP A 609 -18.75 16.88 -11.03
N ALA A 610 -19.32 16.32 -9.96
CA ALA A 610 -20.16 15.14 -10.05
C ALA A 610 -21.56 15.42 -10.60
N ASP A 611 -22.07 16.65 -10.44
CA ASP A 611 -23.39 17.06 -10.92
C ASP A 611 -23.40 17.15 -12.45
N ARG A 612 -22.32 17.70 -13.02
CA ARG A 612 -22.22 17.94 -14.47
C ARG A 612 -21.35 16.94 -15.21
N ASN A 613 -20.63 16.09 -14.48
CA ASN A 613 -19.60 15.19 -15.02
C ASN A 613 -18.48 15.95 -15.75
N TYR A 614 -18.09 17.12 -15.22
CA TYR A 614 -16.93 17.86 -15.71
C TYR A 614 -15.69 17.45 -14.96
N TYR A 615 -14.54 17.64 -15.58
CA TYR A 615 -13.26 17.45 -14.93
C TYR A 615 -12.25 18.51 -15.37
N ILE A 616 -11.26 18.74 -14.51
CA ILE A 616 -10.02 19.43 -14.83
C ILE A 616 -8.87 18.67 -14.18
N GLY A 617 -7.76 18.53 -14.90
CA GLY A 617 -6.57 17.91 -14.32
C GLY A 617 -5.56 17.41 -15.33
N LEU A 618 -4.68 16.53 -14.83
CA LEU A 618 -3.70 15.80 -15.61
C LEU A 618 -4.32 14.47 -16.03
N ARG A 619 -4.40 14.21 -17.33
CA ARG A 619 -4.90 12.94 -17.86
C ARG A 619 -3.90 12.24 -18.75
N ASN A 620 -4.17 10.95 -19.00
CA ASN A 620 -3.34 10.10 -19.84
C ASN A 620 -1.86 10.12 -19.41
N ILE A 621 -1.63 9.95 -18.11
CA ILE A 621 -0.31 10.00 -17.51
C ILE A 621 0.42 8.68 -17.79
N ASP A 622 1.29 8.71 -18.78
CA ASP A 622 2.33 7.71 -18.98
C ASP A 622 3.54 8.09 -18.12
N MET A 623 3.98 7.20 -17.23
CA MET A 623 5.08 7.52 -16.29
C MET A 623 6.01 6.33 -16.07
N LEU A 624 7.29 6.64 -15.87
CA LEU A 624 8.35 5.74 -15.42
C LEU A 624 9.13 6.42 -14.28
N LEU A 625 9.29 5.72 -13.17
CA LEU A 625 10.10 6.09 -12.03
C LEU A 625 11.07 4.94 -11.76
N ARG A 626 12.36 5.19 -11.64
CA ARG A 626 13.29 4.20 -11.08
C ARG A 626 14.43 4.86 -10.31
N GLY A 627 14.84 4.26 -9.20
CA GLY A 627 15.98 4.69 -8.42
C GLY A 627 16.38 3.63 -7.40
N TYR A 628 17.60 3.73 -6.89
CA TYR A 628 18.13 2.82 -5.88
C TYR A 628 18.97 3.57 -4.85
N GLY A 629 19.11 3.03 -3.65
CA GLY A 629 19.86 3.65 -2.56
C GLY A 629 19.42 3.10 -1.21
N SER A 630 18.97 3.96 -0.30
CA SER A 630 18.62 3.56 1.06
C SER A 630 17.48 4.34 1.70
N MET A 631 16.85 3.75 2.71
CA MET A 631 15.83 4.35 3.56
C MET A 631 16.15 4.12 5.05
N GLY A 632 15.96 5.15 5.88
CA GLY A 632 16.12 5.13 7.32
C GLY A 632 15.08 5.99 8.05
N PHE A 633 15.06 5.91 9.40
CA PHE A 633 14.08 6.61 10.25
C PHE A 633 14.69 7.67 11.18
N GLU A 634 15.87 8.17 10.83
CA GLU A 634 16.66 9.07 11.68
C GLU A 634 15.92 10.36 12.04
N ASN A 635 16.12 10.83 13.27
CA ASN A 635 15.45 12.00 13.84
C ASN A 635 13.90 11.90 13.84
N GLY A 636 13.34 10.71 13.66
CA GLY A 636 11.90 10.50 13.58
C GLY A 636 11.31 10.86 12.22
N ASN A 637 12.14 11.10 11.20
CA ASN A 637 11.69 11.32 9.82
C ASN A 637 11.90 10.05 9.00
N VAL A 638 11.15 9.87 7.93
CA VAL A 638 11.50 8.85 6.92
C VAL A 638 12.51 9.49 5.96
N ASN A 639 13.78 9.15 6.09
CA ASN A 639 14.86 9.66 5.25
C ASN A 639 15.15 8.68 4.12
N VAL A 640 15.25 9.19 2.90
CA VAL A 640 15.43 8.39 1.69
C VAL A 640 16.52 9.02 0.85
N ASP A 641 17.51 8.22 0.47
CA ASP A 641 18.57 8.58 -0.47
C ASP A 641 18.43 7.69 -1.71
N LEU A 642 18.12 8.28 -2.86
CA LEU A 642 17.99 7.62 -4.16
C LEU A 642 19.04 8.16 -5.11
N LYS A 643 19.93 7.29 -5.55
CA LYS A 643 20.90 7.51 -6.62
C LYS A 643 20.29 7.17 -7.97
N ASN A 644 20.77 7.87 -9.00
CA ASN A 644 20.37 7.62 -10.39
C ASN A 644 18.84 7.57 -10.55
N LEU A 645 18.13 8.44 -9.82
CA LEU A 645 16.68 8.58 -9.87
C LEU A 645 16.29 9.14 -11.23
N LEU A 646 15.63 8.30 -12.02
CA LEU A 646 14.99 8.68 -13.27
C LEU A 646 13.49 8.85 -13.01
N MET A 647 12.98 10.06 -13.27
CA MET A 647 11.56 10.39 -13.32
C MET A 647 11.19 10.80 -14.74
N VAL A 648 10.23 10.11 -15.35
CA VAL A 648 9.76 10.38 -16.70
C VAL A 648 8.25 10.39 -16.73
N MET A 649 7.67 11.38 -17.39
CA MET A 649 6.23 11.48 -17.57
C MET A 649 5.89 12.08 -18.93
N ALA A 650 4.84 11.57 -19.57
CA ALA A 650 4.11 12.24 -20.62
C ALA A 650 2.62 12.27 -20.22
N ALA A 651 2.01 13.45 -20.23
CA ALA A 651 0.63 13.64 -19.83
C ALA A 651 -0.02 14.80 -20.59
N GLU A 652 -1.33 14.94 -20.42
CA GLU A 652 -2.14 16.01 -21.00
C GLU A 652 -2.78 16.83 -19.87
N ILE A 653 -2.62 18.16 -19.90
CA ILE A 653 -3.42 19.05 -19.06
C ILE A 653 -4.71 19.35 -19.81
N SER A 654 -5.85 19.07 -19.17
CA SER A 654 -7.16 19.07 -19.84
C SER A 654 -8.28 19.53 -18.93
N ALA A 655 -9.34 20.05 -19.55
CA ALA A 655 -10.57 20.43 -18.88
C ALA A 655 -11.76 20.15 -19.80
N GLY A 656 -12.64 19.24 -19.39
CA GLY A 656 -13.67 18.72 -20.27
C GLY A 656 -14.74 17.90 -19.57
N TYR A 657 -15.41 17.05 -20.34
CA TYR A 657 -16.46 16.15 -19.86
C TYR A 657 -15.89 14.75 -19.67
N LEU A 658 -16.33 14.07 -18.61
CA LEU A 658 -16.02 12.65 -18.47
C LEU A 658 -16.59 11.84 -19.65
N PRO A 659 -15.92 10.74 -20.04
CA PRO A 659 -16.43 9.81 -21.05
C PRO A 659 -17.85 9.31 -20.76
N SER A 660 -18.60 9.02 -21.82
CA SER A 660 -19.97 8.47 -21.75
C SER A 660 -20.32 7.63 -22.97
N TYR A 661 -21.23 6.67 -22.80
CA TYR A 661 -21.81 5.92 -23.92
C TYR A 661 -22.84 6.75 -24.67
N VAL A 662 -22.83 6.64 -26.00
CA VAL A 662 -23.88 7.18 -26.88
C VAL A 662 -25.03 6.18 -26.95
N ASN A 663 -26.28 6.65 -26.85
CA ASN A 663 -27.45 5.80 -27.04
C ASN A 663 -27.50 5.32 -28.50
N PRO A 664 -27.50 4.01 -28.78
CA PRO A 664 -27.55 3.49 -30.15
C PRO A 664 -28.82 3.91 -30.90
N ASN A 665 -29.93 4.24 -30.22
CA ASN A 665 -31.15 4.73 -30.89
C ASN A 665 -31.02 6.18 -31.41
N LEU A 666 -29.95 6.91 -31.04
CA LEU A 666 -29.67 8.23 -31.61
C LEU A 666 -28.95 8.15 -32.97
N THR A 667 -28.39 7.00 -33.35
CA THR A 667 -27.68 6.85 -34.64
C THR A 667 -28.64 6.67 -35.81
N GLU A 668 -29.83 6.07 -35.60
CA GLU A 668 -30.83 5.89 -36.66
C GLU A 668 -31.62 7.17 -37.01
N ALA A 669 -31.87 8.05 -36.04
CA ALA A 669 -32.71 9.25 -36.26
C ALA A 669 -31.94 10.51 -36.69
N THR A 670 -30.63 10.57 -36.49
CA THR A 670 -29.82 11.79 -36.73
C THR A 670 -28.80 11.67 -37.85
N GLY A 671 -28.65 10.50 -38.48
CA GLY A 671 -27.63 10.25 -39.51
C GLY A 671 -26.19 10.37 -38.99
N LEU A 672 -25.99 10.43 -37.67
CA LEU A 672 -24.68 10.48 -37.04
C LEU A 672 -24.09 9.07 -36.95
N ASN A 673 -23.25 8.73 -37.92
CA ASN A 673 -22.31 7.62 -37.81
C ASN A 673 -21.20 8.02 -36.83
N ALA A 674 -21.39 7.79 -35.54
CA ALA A 674 -20.27 7.89 -34.60
C ALA A 674 -19.34 6.69 -34.87
N ALA A 675 -18.10 6.95 -35.31
CA ALA A 675 -17.07 5.90 -35.48
C ALA A 675 -16.72 5.16 -34.17
N SER A 676 -17.21 5.66 -33.02
CA SER A 676 -17.10 5.08 -31.70
C SER A 676 -18.41 5.28 -30.92
N ASN A 677 -18.84 4.26 -30.17
CA ASN A 677 -20.00 4.33 -29.26
C ASN A 677 -19.73 5.15 -27.98
N ILE A 678 -18.56 5.80 -27.88
CA ILE A 678 -18.11 6.57 -26.72
C ILE A 678 -17.98 8.04 -27.11
N LYS A 679 -18.72 8.91 -26.42
CA LYS A 679 -18.59 10.37 -26.49
C LYS A 679 -17.55 10.86 -25.48
N ASN A 680 -16.79 11.89 -25.86
CA ASN A 680 -15.72 12.46 -25.05
C ASN A 680 -14.70 11.38 -24.61
N SER A 681 -14.40 10.43 -25.49
CA SER A 681 -13.35 9.45 -25.22
C SER A 681 -12.05 10.19 -24.93
N LEU A 682 -11.29 9.72 -23.94
CA LEU A 682 -9.98 10.29 -23.61
C LEU A 682 -8.94 10.07 -24.71
N LYS A 683 -9.32 9.50 -25.87
CA LYS A 683 -8.52 9.51 -27.10
C LYS A 683 -8.54 10.84 -27.84
N SER A 684 -9.65 11.57 -27.76
CA SER A 684 -9.77 12.87 -28.42
C SER A 684 -8.85 13.89 -27.77
N LYS A 685 -8.40 14.87 -28.55
CA LYS A 685 -7.62 16.02 -28.08
C LYS A 685 -8.47 17.29 -27.89
N ASP A 686 -9.80 17.22 -28.11
CA ASP A 686 -10.69 18.39 -28.13
C ASP A 686 -10.76 19.19 -26.82
N ASP A 687 -10.48 18.55 -25.69
CA ASP A 687 -10.49 19.13 -24.34
C ASP A 687 -9.08 19.25 -23.70
N VAL A 688 -8.03 19.01 -24.51
CA VAL A 688 -6.64 19.17 -24.08
C VAL A 688 -6.23 20.63 -24.23
N LEU A 689 -5.69 21.21 -23.16
CA LEU A 689 -5.14 22.56 -23.18
C LEU A 689 -3.72 22.56 -23.73
N PHE A 690 -2.87 21.64 -23.25
CA PHE A 690 -1.52 21.39 -23.76
C PHE A 690 -0.99 20.06 -23.24
N GLY A 691 -0.02 19.48 -23.96
CA GLY A 691 0.73 18.31 -23.51
C GLY A 691 1.92 18.70 -22.64
N LEU A 692 2.24 17.87 -21.66
CA LEU A 692 3.36 18.03 -20.73
C LEU A 692 4.24 16.78 -20.78
N LYS A 693 5.53 16.97 -21.05
CA LYS A 693 6.53 15.91 -20.95
C LYS A 693 7.63 16.33 -20.01
N LEU A 694 8.06 15.42 -19.14
CA LEU A 694 9.19 15.63 -18.25
C LEU A 694 10.12 14.42 -18.27
N LYS A 695 11.41 14.70 -18.15
CA LYS A 695 12.45 13.72 -17.82
C LYS A 695 13.37 14.39 -16.82
N MET A 696 13.64 13.76 -15.69
CA MET A 696 14.56 14.26 -14.68
C MET A 696 15.44 13.09 -14.25
N LEU A 697 16.75 13.27 -14.30
CA LEU A 697 17.75 12.28 -13.94
C LEU A 697 18.71 12.90 -12.92
N GLY A 698 18.99 12.18 -11.84
CA GLY A 698 20.00 12.61 -10.88
C GLY A 698 19.86 11.94 -9.52
N ASP A 699 20.50 12.51 -8.52
CA ASP A 699 20.49 11.98 -7.15
C ASP A 699 19.57 12.81 -6.26
N MET A 700 18.61 12.16 -5.61
CA MET A 700 17.65 12.79 -4.71
C MET A 700 17.83 12.26 -3.29
N ASN A 701 17.99 13.16 -2.33
CA ASN A 701 18.02 12.84 -0.91
C ASN A 701 16.98 13.69 -0.20
N PHE A 702 16.02 13.04 0.44
CA PHE A 702 14.85 13.71 0.99
C PHE A 702 14.34 13.05 2.27
N SER A 703 13.52 13.79 2.99
CA SER A 703 12.89 13.37 4.23
C SER A 703 11.40 13.65 4.17
N LEU A 704 10.60 12.64 4.52
CA LEU A 704 9.20 12.85 4.87
C LEU A 704 9.13 13.16 6.37
N VAL A 705 8.57 14.31 6.72
CA VAL A 705 8.53 14.80 8.10
C VAL A 705 7.11 14.61 8.67
N PRO A 706 6.95 13.88 9.79
CA PRO A 706 5.65 13.51 10.38
C PRO A 706 5.01 14.68 11.14
N ASN A 707 4.43 15.62 10.39
CA ASN A 707 3.98 16.93 10.85
C ASN A 707 2.47 17.11 10.68
N ASN A 708 1.69 16.08 10.94
CA ASN A 708 0.26 16.06 10.64
C ASN A 708 -0.66 16.43 11.84
N GLU A 709 -0.12 16.49 13.06
CA GLU A 709 -0.86 16.81 14.29
C GLU A 709 -1.17 18.31 14.41
N ILE A 710 -2.45 18.67 14.47
CA ILE A 710 -2.93 20.06 14.51
C ILE A 710 -2.36 20.82 15.72
N SER A 711 -1.26 21.53 15.49
CA SER A 711 -0.58 22.34 16.50
C SER A 711 0.34 23.37 15.86
N ASN A 712 0.67 24.43 16.60
CA ASN A 712 1.64 25.43 16.16
C ASN A 712 3.08 24.88 16.08
N ALA A 713 3.38 23.76 16.77
CA ALA A 713 4.72 23.17 16.86
C ALA A 713 4.96 22.05 15.84
N ASN A 714 3.94 21.25 15.52
CA ASN A 714 4.07 20.10 14.61
C ASN A 714 3.50 20.41 13.21
N GLY A 715 2.65 21.44 13.07
CA GLY A 715 1.97 21.74 11.80
C GLY A 715 0.87 20.72 11.47
N ASN A 716 0.07 20.99 10.44
CA ASN A 716 -0.99 20.09 9.97
C ASN A 716 -0.76 19.78 8.49
N ARG A 717 0.44 19.25 8.22
CA ARG A 717 0.98 19.10 6.87
C ARG A 717 1.88 17.87 6.74
N LEU A 718 1.74 17.18 5.62
CA LEU A 718 2.75 16.20 5.20
C LEU A 718 3.84 16.96 4.45
N SER A 719 5.05 17.04 5.03
CA SER A 719 6.17 17.78 4.44
C SER A 719 7.19 16.84 3.80
N ILE A 720 7.64 17.19 2.61
CA ILE A 720 8.67 16.51 1.83
C ILE A 720 9.78 17.54 1.60
N VAL A 721 10.91 17.35 2.29
CA VAL A 721 12.03 18.30 2.28
C VAL A 721 13.30 17.60 1.84
N GLY A 722 14.18 18.28 1.11
CA GLY A 722 15.39 17.61 0.65
C GLY A 722 16.12 18.33 -0.46
N ARG A 723 16.92 17.57 -1.20
CA ARG A 723 17.69 18.02 -2.35
C ARG A 723 17.55 17.08 -3.53
N TYR A 724 17.63 17.68 -4.71
CA TYR A 724 17.77 16.97 -5.96
C TYR A 724 18.94 17.55 -6.75
N LYS A 725 19.97 16.73 -6.98
CA LYS A 725 21.10 17.03 -7.86
C LYS A 725 20.81 16.46 -9.24
N LEU A 726 20.33 17.31 -10.13
CA LEU A 726 20.04 16.96 -11.52
C LEU A 726 21.32 16.85 -12.32
N THR A 727 21.49 15.73 -13.02
CA THR A 727 22.57 15.49 -13.98
C THR A 727 22.08 15.67 -15.41
N ASP A 728 20.81 15.40 -15.67
CA ASP A 728 20.12 15.67 -16.92
C ASP A 728 18.62 15.87 -16.69
N GLY A 729 17.96 16.56 -17.60
CA GLY A 729 16.53 16.74 -17.54
C GLY A 729 15.94 17.48 -18.72
N THR A 730 14.64 17.32 -18.92
CA THR A 730 13.86 18.10 -19.87
C THR A 730 12.48 18.39 -19.33
N ILE A 731 11.95 19.56 -19.67
CA ILE A 731 10.54 19.92 -19.52
C ILE A 731 10.08 20.43 -20.87
N GLN A 732 9.05 19.80 -21.44
CA GLN A 732 8.51 20.16 -22.75
C GLN A 732 7.01 20.38 -22.66
N LEU A 733 6.55 21.47 -23.27
CA LEU A 733 5.13 21.78 -23.43
C LEU A 733 4.79 21.66 -24.91
N SER A 734 3.74 20.89 -25.23
CA SER A 734 3.33 20.66 -26.61
C SER A 734 1.94 21.23 -26.90
N ASP A 735 1.78 21.81 -28.08
CA ASP A 735 0.48 22.15 -28.62
C ASP A 735 -0.33 20.87 -28.91
N PRO A 736 -1.61 20.78 -28.50
CA PRO A 736 -2.38 19.56 -28.69
C PRO A 736 -2.79 19.33 -30.15
N ILE A 737 -2.91 20.37 -30.97
CA ILE A 737 -3.42 20.27 -32.34
C ILE A 737 -2.28 19.89 -33.29
N GLU A 738 -1.17 20.61 -33.24
CA GLU A 738 -0.06 20.47 -34.20
C GLU A 738 1.16 19.75 -33.62
N ASP A 739 1.19 19.43 -32.33
CA ASP A 739 2.31 18.80 -31.63
C ASP A 739 3.65 19.57 -31.79
N SER A 740 3.57 20.89 -31.99
CA SER A 740 4.70 21.81 -31.85
C SER A 740 5.10 21.90 -30.37
N ILE A 741 6.39 22.05 -30.07
CA ILE A 741 6.91 21.94 -28.70
C ILE A 741 7.82 23.13 -28.37
N ILE A 742 7.66 23.68 -27.18
CA ILE A 742 8.72 24.43 -26.49
C ILE A 742 9.39 23.51 -25.48
N GLY A 743 10.72 23.39 -25.56
CA GLY A 743 11.51 22.52 -24.71
C GLY A 743 12.57 23.27 -23.92
N PHE A 744 12.71 22.89 -22.66
CA PHE A 744 13.80 23.25 -21.76
C PHE A 744 14.62 22.00 -21.54
N ASP A 745 15.69 21.81 -22.31
CA ASP A 745 16.44 20.56 -22.36
C ASP A 745 17.80 20.67 -21.67
N ARG A 746 18.32 19.51 -21.27
CA ARG A 746 19.59 19.33 -20.55
C ARG A 746 19.65 20.14 -19.26
N ILE A 747 18.58 20.06 -18.49
CA ILE A 747 18.45 20.68 -17.17
C ILE A 747 19.42 19.97 -16.21
N SER A 748 20.30 20.73 -15.56
CA SER A 748 21.26 20.20 -14.59
C SER A 748 21.53 21.20 -13.47
N GLY A 749 21.94 20.73 -12.31
CA GLY A 749 22.26 21.58 -11.15
C GLY A 749 21.64 21.07 -9.85
N LEU A 750 21.82 21.83 -8.77
CA LEU A 750 21.31 21.46 -7.45
C LEU A 750 20.12 22.33 -7.05
N MET A 751 19.05 21.67 -6.61
CA MET A 751 17.89 22.32 -6.03
C MET A 751 17.60 21.73 -4.66
N ALA A 752 17.30 22.58 -3.67
CA ALA A 752 16.65 22.15 -2.44
C ALA A 752 15.14 22.36 -2.57
N PHE A 753 14.35 21.57 -1.86
CA PHE A 753 12.91 21.70 -1.85
C PHE A 753 12.30 21.61 -0.45
N ASN A 754 11.20 22.33 -0.26
CA ASN A 754 10.33 22.28 0.90
C ASN A 754 8.89 22.27 0.42
N ASN A 755 8.41 21.06 0.12
CA ASN A 755 7.07 20.84 -0.42
C ASN A 755 6.16 20.31 0.69
N ALA A 756 4.90 20.70 0.69
CA ALA A 756 3.95 20.23 1.69
C ALA A 756 2.52 20.13 1.13
N ILE A 757 1.81 19.10 1.61
CA ILE A 757 0.35 18.99 1.48
C ILE A 757 -0.23 19.36 2.84
N VAL A 758 -1.10 20.37 2.87
CA VAL A 758 -1.72 20.92 4.07
C VAL A 758 -3.22 20.63 4.03
N VAL A 759 -3.75 19.88 4.99
CA VAL A 759 -5.18 19.54 5.04
C VAL A 759 -5.84 20.32 6.16
N ASN A 760 -6.70 21.28 5.85
CA ASN A 760 -7.45 22.04 6.84
C ASN A 760 -8.88 21.49 6.97
N LYS A 761 -9.67 22.08 7.87
CA LYS A 761 -11.07 21.67 8.11
C LYS A 761 -11.94 21.71 6.86
N ASP A 762 -11.67 22.64 5.94
CA ASP A 762 -12.49 22.95 4.76
C ASP A 762 -11.67 23.22 3.50
N SER A 763 -10.37 22.94 3.50
CA SER A 763 -9.51 23.15 2.33
C SER A 763 -8.30 22.22 2.32
N VAL A 764 -7.73 22.01 1.13
CA VAL A 764 -6.42 21.37 0.95
C VAL A 764 -5.49 22.33 0.23
N GLY A 765 -4.32 22.59 0.81
CA GLY A 765 -3.24 23.38 0.23
C GLY A 765 -2.11 22.50 -0.29
N PHE A 766 -1.59 22.83 -1.46
CA PHE A 766 -0.40 22.24 -2.08
C PHE A 766 0.65 23.34 -2.21
N ASN A 767 1.70 23.22 -1.40
CA ASN A 767 2.73 24.24 -1.27
C ASN A 767 4.03 23.66 -1.80
N TYR A 768 4.57 24.26 -2.85
CA TYR A 768 5.82 23.85 -3.47
C TYR A 768 6.84 24.97 -3.36
N SER A 769 8.07 24.62 -3.03
CA SER A 769 9.16 25.59 -2.91
C SER A 769 10.46 24.96 -3.32
N PHE A 770 11.17 25.60 -4.24
CA PHE A 770 12.47 25.19 -4.76
C PHE A 770 13.49 26.28 -4.54
N ASP A 771 14.50 26.01 -3.73
CA ASP A 771 15.66 26.86 -3.52
C ASP A 771 16.77 26.42 -4.48
N ILE A 772 17.10 27.29 -5.42
CA ILE A 772 18.04 27.02 -6.50
C ILE A 772 19.45 27.31 -6.03
N ASN A 773 20.36 26.35 -6.25
CA ASN A 773 21.76 26.43 -5.80
C ASN A 773 21.90 26.91 -4.33
N PRO A 774 21.32 26.17 -3.36
CA PRO A 774 21.19 26.64 -1.98
C PRO A 774 22.56 26.90 -1.34
N ALA A 775 22.80 28.14 -0.88
CA ALA A 775 24.12 28.56 -0.40
C ALA A 775 24.47 28.03 1.00
N SER A 776 23.47 27.65 1.81
CA SER A 776 23.59 27.48 3.26
C SER A 776 24.51 26.34 3.73
N ASP A 777 24.96 25.47 2.83
CA ASP A 777 25.77 24.29 3.18
C ASP A 777 26.67 23.81 2.03
N GLN A 778 26.97 24.69 1.07
CA GLN A 778 27.88 24.43 -0.04
C GLN A 778 29.12 25.32 0.12
N SER A 779 30.30 24.77 -0.15
CA SER A 779 31.52 25.56 -0.34
C SER A 779 31.41 26.45 -1.58
N SER A 780 32.24 27.50 -1.67
CA SER A 780 32.26 28.39 -2.83
C SER A 780 32.48 27.64 -4.16
N ALA A 781 33.36 26.64 -4.16
CA ALA A 781 33.62 25.81 -5.34
C ALA A 781 32.41 24.93 -5.74
N GLU A 782 31.71 24.34 -4.76
CA GLU A 782 30.49 23.56 -5.03
C GLU A 782 29.39 24.44 -5.63
N ARG A 783 29.25 25.68 -5.15
CA ARG A 783 28.24 26.62 -5.66
C ARG A 783 28.45 27.01 -7.13
N GLU A 784 29.69 27.05 -7.61
CA GLU A 784 29.99 27.35 -9.02
C GLU A 784 29.60 26.18 -9.94
N VAL A 785 29.85 24.96 -9.49
CA VAL A 785 29.54 23.74 -10.26
C VAL A 785 28.04 23.46 -10.27
N ASN A 786 27.36 23.70 -9.14
CA ASN A 786 25.97 23.29 -8.89
C ASN A 786 24.89 24.31 -9.31
N VAL A 787 25.25 25.39 -10.01
CA VAL A 787 24.24 26.32 -10.57
C VAL A 787 23.25 25.57 -11.47
N LEU A 788 21.98 25.97 -11.42
CA LEU A 788 20.96 25.37 -12.29
C LEU A 788 21.13 25.91 -13.71
N ARG A 789 21.26 25.01 -14.68
CA ARG A 789 21.45 25.33 -16.09
C ARG A 789 20.38 24.63 -16.92
N VAL A 790 19.78 25.36 -17.85
CA VAL A 790 19.02 24.83 -18.98
C VAL A 790 19.84 25.13 -20.22
N ARG A 791 20.58 24.14 -20.73
CA ARG A 791 21.56 24.40 -21.80
C ARG A 791 20.90 24.74 -23.12
N ASP A 792 19.72 24.18 -23.37
CA ASP A 792 19.01 24.38 -24.62
C ASP A 792 17.55 24.70 -24.37
N ILE A 793 17.18 25.96 -24.65
CA ILE A 793 15.79 26.35 -24.85
C ILE A 793 15.51 26.19 -26.33
N ASN A 794 14.61 25.28 -26.69
CA ASN A 794 14.36 24.90 -28.07
C ASN A 794 12.88 25.10 -28.46
N PHE A 795 12.66 25.52 -29.70
CA PHE A 795 11.39 25.30 -30.38
C PHE A 795 11.52 24.10 -31.31
N TYR A 796 10.59 23.16 -31.19
CA TYR A 796 10.47 22.04 -32.10
C TYR A 796 9.21 22.23 -32.95
N PRO A 797 9.35 22.34 -34.27
CA PRO A 797 8.19 22.35 -35.16
C PRO A 797 7.47 20.98 -35.12
N PRO A 798 6.25 20.89 -35.67
CA PRO A 798 5.56 19.62 -35.88
C PRO A 798 6.44 18.58 -36.61
N VAL A 799 6.08 17.30 -36.48
CA VAL A 799 6.81 16.21 -37.20
C VAL A 799 6.45 16.23 -38.69
N ASP A 800 5.19 16.52 -38.97
CA ASP A 800 4.60 16.63 -40.30
C ASP A 800 4.32 18.10 -40.64
N PRO A 801 4.39 18.49 -41.92
CA PRO A 801 4.04 19.84 -42.33
C PRO A 801 2.57 20.16 -41.97
N PRO A 802 2.24 21.40 -41.56
CA PRO A 802 0.88 21.78 -41.21
C PRO A 802 -0.14 21.46 -42.31
N ALA A 803 -1.40 21.19 -41.94
CA ALA A 803 -2.45 20.90 -42.92
C ALA A 803 -2.62 22.07 -43.92
N GLY A 804 -2.55 21.79 -45.23
CA GLY A 804 -2.62 22.80 -46.30
C GLY A 804 -1.28 23.31 -46.81
N TRP A 805 -0.15 22.84 -46.25
CA TRP A 805 1.18 23.14 -46.78
C TRP A 805 1.49 22.37 -48.07
N ASN A 806 1.88 23.07 -49.13
CA ASN A 806 2.27 22.46 -50.39
C ASN A 806 3.75 22.02 -50.34
N THR A 807 3.97 20.73 -50.08
CA THR A 807 5.29 20.09 -50.03
C THR A 807 6.02 20.03 -51.37
N SER A 808 5.36 20.37 -52.49
CA SER A 808 5.97 20.39 -53.83
C SER A 808 6.64 21.72 -54.19
N THR A 809 6.35 22.82 -53.49
CA THR A 809 6.85 24.18 -53.83
C THR A 809 7.87 24.73 -52.84
N MET A 810 8.05 24.09 -51.69
CA MET A 810 9.03 24.48 -50.67
C MET A 810 9.87 23.25 -50.36
N GLY A 811 11.19 23.41 -50.28
CA GLY A 811 12.13 22.29 -50.09
C GLY A 811 11.91 21.48 -48.81
N THR A 812 12.88 20.64 -48.45
CA THR A 812 12.79 19.71 -47.30
C THR A 812 12.27 20.37 -46.02
N TYR A 813 11.12 19.93 -45.52
CA TYR A 813 10.55 20.38 -44.25
C TYR A 813 11.55 20.16 -43.12
N ASN A 814 11.96 21.24 -42.45
CA ASN A 814 12.94 21.16 -41.38
C ASN A 814 12.23 20.94 -40.04
N ASN A 815 12.13 19.68 -39.62
CA ASN A 815 11.57 19.30 -38.32
C ASN A 815 12.61 19.26 -37.19
N ARG A 816 13.77 19.92 -37.36
CA ARG A 816 14.84 19.97 -36.36
C ARG A 816 14.58 21.06 -35.32
N ALA A 817 15.17 20.84 -34.14
CA ALA A 817 15.19 21.80 -33.04
C ALA A 817 15.74 23.16 -33.50
N GLN A 818 15.04 24.24 -33.15
CA GLN A 818 15.52 25.61 -33.29
C GLN A 818 15.94 26.10 -31.90
N ARG A 819 17.24 26.18 -31.65
CA ARG A 819 17.78 26.63 -30.36
C ARG A 819 17.63 28.14 -30.22
N LEU A 820 16.91 28.56 -29.19
CA LEU A 820 16.73 29.96 -28.82
C LEU A 820 17.87 30.46 -27.93
N GLY A 821 18.36 29.64 -27.01
CA GLY A 821 19.44 30.03 -26.10
C GLY A 821 19.66 29.07 -24.94
N GLU A 822 20.33 29.58 -23.90
CA GLU A 822 20.65 28.91 -22.64
C GLU A 822 20.20 29.79 -21.47
N MET A 823 19.79 29.16 -20.37
CA MET A 823 19.46 29.83 -19.11
C MET A 823 20.33 29.29 -17.98
N VAL A 824 20.88 30.19 -17.15
CA VAL A 824 21.60 29.83 -15.93
C VAL A 824 21.02 30.59 -14.76
N MET A 825 20.66 29.87 -13.69
CA MET A 825 20.23 30.43 -12.42
C MET A 825 21.29 30.14 -11.36
N THR A 826 21.99 31.19 -10.91
CA THR A 826 23.09 31.09 -9.93
C THR A 826 22.61 31.00 -8.48
N GLY A 827 21.33 31.34 -8.24
CA GLY A 827 20.64 31.24 -6.96
C GLY A 827 19.21 31.79 -7.05
N GLY A 828 18.41 31.59 -6.02
CA GLY A 828 17.05 32.13 -5.91
C GLY A 828 16.05 31.13 -5.35
N ARG A 829 14.78 31.54 -5.22
CA ARG A 829 13.69 30.69 -4.75
C ARG A 829 12.50 30.81 -5.69
N ILE A 830 11.95 29.67 -6.09
CA ILE A 830 10.67 29.57 -6.81
C ILE A 830 9.68 28.92 -5.86
N SER A 831 8.52 29.55 -5.66
CA SER A 831 7.47 29.02 -4.80
C SER A 831 6.10 29.12 -5.46
N SER A 832 5.26 28.11 -5.22
CA SER A 832 3.87 28.04 -5.66
C SER A 832 3.00 27.59 -4.49
N GLU A 833 1.84 28.21 -4.34
CA GLU A 833 0.81 27.82 -3.38
C GLU A 833 -0.52 27.67 -4.14
N PHE A 834 -1.13 26.50 -4.01
CA PHE A 834 -2.42 26.21 -4.61
C PHE A 834 -3.36 25.64 -3.55
N THR A 835 -4.51 26.30 -3.33
CA THR A 835 -5.50 25.86 -2.35
C THR A 835 -6.81 25.48 -3.03
N LEU A 836 -7.27 24.26 -2.77
CA LEU A 836 -8.61 23.79 -3.11
C LEU A 836 -9.54 24.03 -1.93
N LYS A 837 -10.54 24.90 -2.14
CA LYS A 837 -11.64 25.11 -1.19
C LYS A 837 -12.97 24.80 -1.88
N PRO A 838 -13.68 23.74 -1.47
CA PRO A 838 -14.99 23.44 -2.00
C PRO A 838 -15.99 24.57 -1.74
N ARG A 839 -16.87 24.82 -2.71
CA ARG A 839 -18.00 25.72 -2.56
C ARG A 839 -19.18 24.86 -2.10
N ASN A 840 -19.41 24.83 -0.79
CA ASN A 840 -20.59 24.17 -0.21
C ASN A 840 -21.82 25.05 -0.40
#